data_AF-A0A4R7I1F3-F1
#
_entry.id   AF-A0A4R7I1F3-F1
#
_cell.length_a   1.000
_cell.length_b   1.000
_cell.length_c   1.000
_cell.angle_alpha   90.00
_cell.angle_beta   90.00
_cell.angle_gamma   90.00
#
_symmetry.space_group_name_H-M   'P 1'
#
loop_
_entity.id
_entity.type
_entity.pdbx_description
1 polymer ?
#
loop_
_entity_poly.entity_id
_entity_poly.type
_entity_poly.pdbx_seq_one_letter_code
_entity_poly.pdbx_strand_id
1 'polypeptide(L)'
;MNDIAFLLSNQYQAHHYAPIARHLGDVTVIVDRREQDFGVDDQFLAGHFPGAAVTWVDHRDLALLDGRFRLIVCQTPVLPQRLLRRTLVVAQQYSVAKEAYQFGAWRSLPDLNLLYGPASESLVSGFAVTRTCGNPALDAVFGKDGDRPRRPASKPIRALYMPTYGDLSSIDSVLPGFREFEGSVTIKLHHADRGRLGRGDVPDGCEIVGAEASVADLFESHDFVLSDVSGAAFDAACAGLPLVVVDRPSVARDRHRQLSPAEWSQSSVSTRSVGWQPGGDLERAAIDAAAIAADRSAYETWVGTQLVERGTAGEACARAIIELLERGPDRHFGRERVAESQRALLRQTTELSGDLRRTRRRLATARASRFGAMVQLRDGATDAVRRAAARSPRIERALVETSHRLGKAAQVGVAARSSVVSVREPPSTWRGTLVDELSRSVPGLLVAPARGKLSVGVEQSRRLELLEGLRSTGPRLGGFMICCRLDDTLVVIGDVGALDADVLRRATAIRVGPAGSEAPESSLEIELLAPSASGLVAIDPRASRADWGALGDVGAGSDVRGGTLWPGHRASVVDVAYLLPGSVDRSPSSRLHADCRLRYSMRSLALLAPFVRNVYLVTAEPRPSWASDESALIVVGPRELVPEGALASPDPRLIGSAVRRIPGLSEHFILVTHHTYFGRETFVDDFFGVGGLPKLRLTADRRFGACLTSSSPGAHDGVVRFAGERWGRGPDRPLARVAQPMTRSILEEMDDRYPGEPSALRLDAAPYWALAHARAVERTECDEFFVDVGRAADLDRLQATVSGRPSMFGIGETDRDEVGRDIADDRVGRVLEAMYPVPTVLDGA
;
A
#
# COMPACT_ATOMS: atom_id res chain seq x y z
N MET A 1 -17.70 32.40 -12.16
CA MET A 1 -17.57 30.93 -12.16
C MET A 1 -16.97 30.58 -10.82
N ASN A 2 -17.60 29.70 -10.04
CA ASN A 2 -17.08 29.32 -8.73
C ASN A 2 -15.78 28.54 -8.93
N ASP A 3 -14.70 28.99 -8.30
CA ASP A 3 -13.34 28.49 -8.55
C ASP A 3 -13.04 27.18 -7.80
N ILE A 4 -13.77 26.91 -6.70
CA ILE A 4 -13.53 25.78 -5.80
C ILE A 4 -14.75 24.86 -5.77
N ALA A 5 -14.50 23.55 -5.84
CA ALA A 5 -15.55 22.55 -5.73
C ALA A 5 -15.24 21.42 -4.75
N PHE A 6 -16.29 20.80 -4.19
CA PHE A 6 -16.20 19.64 -3.30
C PHE A 6 -16.86 18.42 -3.95
N LEU A 7 -16.13 17.31 -4.05
CA LEU A 7 -16.62 16.06 -4.65
C LEU A 7 -17.22 15.13 -3.60
N LEU A 8 -18.54 14.95 -3.65
CA LEU A 8 -19.30 14.07 -2.77
C LEU A 8 -19.77 12.82 -3.50
N SER A 9 -19.63 11.68 -2.86
CA SER A 9 -20.20 10.38 -3.25
C SER A 9 -21.09 9.78 -2.16
N ASN A 10 -21.05 10.29 -0.93
CA ASN A 10 -21.92 9.90 0.17
C ASN A 10 -22.14 11.07 1.14
N GLN A 11 -23.16 10.95 1.99
CA GLN A 11 -23.55 12.00 2.94
C GLN A 11 -22.47 12.30 4.00
N TYR A 12 -21.71 11.30 4.45
CA TYR A 12 -20.73 11.49 5.53
C TYR A 12 -19.62 12.48 5.17
N GLN A 13 -19.28 12.59 3.88
CA GLN A 13 -18.29 13.56 3.39
C GLN A 13 -18.73 15.02 3.64
N ALA A 14 -20.03 15.29 3.68
CA ALA A 14 -20.54 16.63 3.95
C ALA A 14 -20.16 17.14 5.35
N HIS A 15 -20.05 16.25 6.35
CA HIS A 15 -19.62 16.65 7.69
C HIS A 15 -18.18 17.16 7.72
N HIS A 16 -17.32 16.74 6.78
CA HIS A 16 -15.96 17.27 6.65
C HIS A 16 -15.92 18.53 5.80
N TYR A 17 -16.69 18.57 4.71
CA TYR A 17 -16.61 19.64 3.73
C TYR A 17 -17.40 20.88 4.12
N ALA A 18 -18.55 20.74 4.76
CA ALA A 18 -19.38 21.90 5.13
C ALA A 18 -18.67 22.87 6.08
N PRO A 19 -17.94 22.40 7.14
CA PRO A 19 -17.14 23.30 7.97
C PRO A 19 -16.08 24.06 7.17
N ILE A 20 -15.37 23.40 6.24
CA ILE A 20 -14.38 24.05 5.37
C ILE A 20 -15.05 25.08 4.46
N ALA A 21 -16.14 24.69 3.79
CA ALA A 21 -16.84 25.50 2.81
C ALA A 21 -17.36 26.82 3.38
N ARG A 22 -17.72 26.88 4.67
CA ARG A 22 -18.18 28.12 5.34
C ARG A 22 -17.12 29.22 5.40
N HIS A 23 -15.85 28.84 5.36
CA HIS A 23 -14.71 29.77 5.35
C HIS A 23 -14.21 30.07 3.93
N LEU A 24 -14.83 29.46 2.92
CA LEU A 24 -14.58 29.74 1.52
C LEU A 24 -15.74 30.58 0.96
N GLY A 25 -15.46 31.35 -0.10
CA GLY A 25 -16.48 32.14 -0.78
C GLY A 25 -17.45 31.27 -1.60
N ASP A 26 -17.72 31.65 -2.85
CA ASP A 26 -18.63 30.88 -3.71
C ASP A 26 -18.05 29.49 -4.04
N VAL A 27 -18.65 28.43 -3.48
CA VAL A 27 -18.26 27.02 -3.71
C VAL A 27 -19.26 26.28 -4.59
N THR A 28 -18.81 25.20 -5.23
CA THR A 28 -19.68 24.25 -5.94
C THR A 28 -19.61 22.87 -5.30
N VAL A 29 -20.75 22.19 -5.17
CA VAL A 29 -20.82 20.79 -4.77
C VAL A 29 -20.96 19.92 -6.02
N ILE A 30 -20.03 18.99 -6.21
CA ILE A 30 -20.07 17.99 -7.28
C ILE A 30 -20.56 16.68 -6.67
N VAL A 31 -21.65 16.13 -7.20
CA VAL A 31 -22.17 14.83 -6.77
C VAL A 31 -21.81 13.74 -7.77
N ASP A 32 -20.98 12.79 -7.34
CA ASP A 32 -20.56 11.58 -8.07
C ASP A 32 -21.69 10.56 -8.07
N ARG A 33 -22.39 10.44 -9.22
CA ARG A 33 -23.47 9.46 -9.41
C ARG A 33 -22.87 8.07 -9.65
N ARG A 34 -23.08 7.20 -8.66
CA ARG A 34 -22.69 5.79 -8.69
C ARG A 34 -23.92 4.89 -8.91
N GLU A 35 -23.68 3.63 -9.23
CA GLU A 35 -24.75 2.63 -9.37
C GLU A 35 -25.51 2.41 -8.05
N GLN A 36 -24.82 2.53 -6.92
CA GLN A 36 -25.42 2.50 -5.59
C GLN A 36 -25.79 3.92 -5.12
N ASP A 37 -27.00 4.09 -4.63
CA ASP A 37 -27.48 5.35 -4.05
C ASP A 37 -27.05 5.46 -2.57
N PHE A 38 -26.32 6.54 -2.26
CA PHE A 38 -25.83 6.86 -0.92
C PHE A 38 -26.62 8.00 -0.24
N GLY A 39 -27.82 8.32 -0.74
CA GLY A 39 -28.76 9.23 -0.09
C GLY A 39 -28.42 10.71 -0.18
N VAL A 40 -27.56 11.12 -1.12
CA VAL A 40 -27.28 12.54 -1.35
C VAL A 40 -28.39 13.11 -2.24
N ASP A 41 -29.24 13.96 -1.68
CA ASP A 41 -30.34 14.64 -2.39
C ASP A 41 -30.27 16.17 -2.21
N ASP A 42 -31.12 16.89 -2.94
CA ASP A 42 -31.11 18.36 -2.93
C ASP A 42 -31.44 18.96 -1.54
N GLN A 43 -32.30 18.29 -0.75
CA GLN A 43 -32.66 18.75 0.59
C GLN A 43 -31.47 18.63 1.56
N PHE A 44 -30.77 17.48 1.53
CA PHE A 44 -29.55 17.25 2.29
C PHE A 44 -28.47 18.28 1.95
N LEU A 45 -28.28 18.54 0.65
CA LEU A 45 -27.28 19.50 0.17
C LEU A 45 -27.62 20.93 0.60
N ALA A 46 -28.88 21.35 0.51
CA ALA A 46 -29.30 22.67 0.95
C ALA A 46 -29.05 22.91 2.45
N GLY A 47 -29.19 21.87 3.28
CA GLY A 47 -28.92 21.95 4.72
C GLY A 47 -27.43 22.05 5.07
N HIS A 48 -26.55 21.41 4.30
CA HIS A 48 -25.10 21.37 4.58
C HIS A 48 -24.30 22.44 3.83
N PHE A 49 -24.73 22.82 2.64
CA PHE A 49 -24.07 23.78 1.75
C PHE A 49 -25.07 24.85 1.28
N PRO A 50 -25.59 25.68 2.20
CA PRO A 50 -26.60 26.67 1.86
C PRO A 50 -26.06 27.66 0.81
N GLY A 51 -26.78 27.78 -0.32
CA GLY A 51 -26.43 28.69 -1.41
C GLY A 51 -25.34 28.20 -2.37
N ALA A 52 -24.77 27.01 -2.15
CA ALA A 52 -23.78 26.45 -3.07
C ALA A 52 -24.42 25.96 -4.38
N ALA A 53 -23.74 26.16 -5.50
CA ALA A 53 -24.14 25.55 -6.77
C ALA A 53 -23.94 24.03 -6.72
N VAL A 54 -24.85 23.26 -7.32
CA VAL A 54 -24.76 21.78 -7.34
C VAL A 54 -24.59 21.30 -8.78
N THR A 55 -23.64 20.39 -9.00
CA THR A 55 -23.40 19.73 -10.29
C THR A 55 -23.39 18.22 -10.13
N TRP A 56 -24.16 17.52 -10.95
CA TRP A 56 -24.23 16.06 -10.95
C TRP A 56 -23.39 15.48 -12.08
N VAL A 57 -22.57 14.46 -11.78
CA VAL A 57 -21.60 13.89 -12.73
C VAL A 57 -21.63 12.36 -12.61
N ASP A 58 -21.68 11.64 -13.74
CA ASP A 58 -21.52 10.18 -13.74
C ASP A 58 -20.09 9.81 -13.34
N HIS A 59 -19.94 8.76 -12.53
CA HIS A 59 -18.64 8.27 -12.07
C HIS A 59 -17.59 8.08 -13.18
N ARG A 60 -18.04 7.71 -14.39
CA ARG A 60 -17.17 7.49 -15.56
C ARG A 60 -16.66 8.79 -16.17
N ASP A 61 -17.37 9.90 -15.93
CA ASP A 61 -17.15 11.20 -16.55
C ASP A 61 -16.40 12.17 -15.64
N LEU A 62 -15.91 11.72 -14.48
CA LEU A 62 -15.13 12.55 -13.55
C LEU A 62 -13.87 13.18 -14.19
N ALA A 63 -13.30 12.56 -15.23
CA ALA A 63 -12.18 13.13 -15.98
C ALA A 63 -12.57 14.40 -16.77
N LEU A 64 -13.84 14.60 -17.10
CA LEU A 64 -14.35 15.80 -17.79
C LEU A 64 -14.40 17.04 -16.90
N LEU A 65 -14.08 16.90 -15.61
CA LEU A 65 -13.97 18.01 -14.68
C LEU A 65 -12.67 18.81 -14.85
N ASP A 66 -11.69 18.26 -15.58
CA ASP A 66 -10.40 18.92 -15.79
C ASP A 66 -10.55 20.27 -16.50
N GLY A 67 -10.12 21.34 -15.83
CA GLY A 67 -10.22 22.72 -16.31
C GLY A 67 -11.60 23.36 -16.14
N ARG A 68 -12.61 22.66 -15.57
CA ARG A 68 -13.91 23.26 -15.25
C ARG A 68 -13.91 24.02 -13.93
N PHE A 69 -13.05 23.59 -13.00
CA PHE A 69 -12.82 24.21 -11.70
C PHE A 69 -11.33 24.47 -11.56
N ARG A 70 -10.93 25.52 -10.82
CA ARG A 70 -9.51 25.72 -10.50
C ARG A 70 -9.04 24.69 -9.50
N LEU A 71 -9.90 24.30 -8.56
CA LEU A 71 -9.58 23.34 -7.52
C LEU A 71 -10.78 22.46 -7.17
N ILE A 72 -10.53 21.16 -6.96
CA ILE A 72 -11.52 20.21 -6.43
C ILE A 72 -10.98 19.54 -5.17
N VAL A 73 -11.76 19.59 -4.09
CA VAL A 73 -11.52 18.85 -2.85
C VAL A 73 -12.18 17.48 -2.94
N CYS A 74 -11.45 16.43 -2.58
CA CYS A 74 -11.90 15.05 -2.56
C CYS A 74 -11.37 14.32 -1.31
N GLN A 75 -11.86 13.09 -1.07
CA GLN A 75 -11.47 12.25 0.08
C GLN A 75 -11.06 10.84 -0.32
N THR A 76 -11.17 10.50 -1.60
CA THR A 76 -10.92 9.14 -2.11
C THR A 76 -9.94 9.18 -3.29
N PRO A 77 -9.20 8.10 -3.56
CA PRO A 77 -8.30 7.99 -4.71
C PRO A 77 -9.00 8.09 -6.07
N VAL A 78 -10.33 8.06 -6.13
CA VAL A 78 -11.11 8.03 -7.39
C VAL A 78 -10.78 9.21 -8.29
N LEU A 79 -10.80 10.44 -7.75
CA LEU A 79 -10.54 11.65 -8.54
C LEU A 79 -9.05 11.82 -8.85
N PRO A 80 -8.11 11.70 -7.89
CA PRO A 80 -6.68 11.79 -8.17
C PRO A 80 -6.20 10.81 -9.26
N GLN A 81 -6.78 9.60 -9.31
CA GLN A 81 -6.45 8.60 -10.33
C GLN A 81 -6.96 8.98 -11.74
N ARG A 82 -7.77 10.03 -11.90
CA ARG A 82 -8.13 10.59 -13.22
C ARG A 82 -7.03 11.45 -13.82
N LEU A 83 -5.97 11.78 -13.06
CA LEU A 83 -4.79 12.50 -13.51
C LEU A 83 -5.13 13.83 -14.20
N LEU A 84 -5.98 14.63 -13.54
CA LEU A 84 -6.34 15.98 -13.99
C LEU A 84 -5.07 16.84 -14.13
N ARG A 85 -5.03 17.72 -15.14
CA ARG A 85 -3.83 18.52 -15.46
C ARG A 85 -4.03 20.02 -15.28
N ARG A 86 -5.26 20.50 -15.42
CA ARG A 86 -5.64 21.93 -15.38
C ARG A 86 -6.35 22.29 -14.07
N THR A 87 -6.90 21.30 -13.38
CA THR A 87 -7.56 21.46 -12.09
C THR A 87 -6.68 20.93 -10.97
N LEU A 88 -6.45 21.76 -9.95
CA LEU A 88 -5.77 21.36 -8.73
C LEU A 88 -6.64 20.39 -7.92
N VAL A 89 -6.02 19.38 -7.33
CA VAL A 89 -6.71 18.38 -6.51
C VAL A 89 -6.24 18.44 -5.07
N VAL A 90 -7.17 18.68 -4.16
CA VAL A 90 -6.92 18.63 -2.71
C VAL A 90 -7.55 17.36 -2.14
N ALA A 91 -6.77 16.58 -1.40
CA ALA A 91 -7.25 15.39 -0.71
C ALA A 91 -7.38 15.65 0.79
N GLN A 92 -8.61 15.87 1.24
CA GLN A 92 -8.96 15.93 2.65
C GLN A 92 -8.91 14.51 3.24
N GLN A 93 -8.30 14.34 4.42
CA GLN A 93 -8.35 13.09 5.16
C GLN A 93 -9.79 12.76 5.58
N TYR A 94 -10.18 11.49 5.40
CA TYR A 94 -11.51 10.97 5.71
C TYR A 94 -11.56 10.23 7.06
N SER A 95 -10.46 9.55 7.43
CA SER A 95 -10.33 8.80 8.67
C SER A 95 -8.85 8.47 8.95
N VAL A 96 -8.55 8.00 10.15
CA VAL A 96 -7.28 7.31 10.46
C VAL A 96 -7.35 5.80 10.27
N ALA A 97 -8.55 5.23 10.27
CA ALA A 97 -8.76 3.80 10.04
C ALA A 97 -8.70 3.46 8.55
N LYS A 98 -8.46 2.18 8.27
CA LYS A 98 -8.09 1.61 6.97
C LYS A 98 -6.80 2.25 6.47
N GLU A 99 -5.72 2.12 7.24
CA GLU A 99 -4.44 2.77 6.99
C GLU A 99 -3.93 2.56 5.56
N ALA A 100 -3.99 1.33 5.05
CA ALA A 100 -3.57 1.00 3.68
C ALA A 100 -4.33 1.78 2.61
N TYR A 101 -5.60 2.09 2.87
CA TYR A 101 -6.43 2.90 1.98
C TYR A 101 -6.21 4.40 2.19
N GLN A 102 -6.17 4.87 3.45
CA GLN A 102 -6.09 6.30 3.78
C GLN A 102 -4.70 6.90 3.53
N PHE A 103 -3.64 6.13 3.72
CA PHE A 103 -2.24 6.57 3.66
C PHE A 103 -1.45 5.89 2.52
N GLY A 104 -2.15 5.34 1.52
CA GLY A 104 -1.53 4.69 0.37
C GLY A 104 -0.85 5.67 -0.60
N ALA A 105 -0.05 5.11 -1.52
CA ALA A 105 0.75 5.85 -2.51
C ALA A 105 -0.04 6.83 -3.39
N TRP A 106 -1.36 6.66 -3.51
CA TRP A 106 -2.23 7.58 -4.25
C TRP A 106 -2.21 9.01 -3.68
N ARG A 107 -1.82 9.19 -2.40
CA ARG A 107 -1.63 10.50 -1.75
C ARG A 107 -0.54 11.36 -2.41
N SER A 108 0.30 10.77 -3.27
CA SER A 108 1.24 11.50 -4.13
C SER A 108 0.57 12.24 -5.30
N LEU A 109 -0.62 11.81 -5.73
CA LEU A 109 -1.31 12.35 -6.90
C LEU A 109 -1.98 13.71 -6.63
N PRO A 110 -2.67 13.95 -5.50
CA PRO A 110 -3.14 15.28 -5.13
C PRO A 110 -2.03 16.32 -5.08
N ASP A 111 -2.40 17.58 -5.26
CA ASP A 111 -1.54 18.75 -5.12
C ASP A 111 -1.35 19.17 -3.67
N LEU A 112 -2.32 18.84 -2.82
CA LEU A 112 -2.24 19.05 -1.38
C LEU A 112 -3.06 17.99 -0.64
N ASN A 113 -2.54 17.50 0.48
CA ASN A 113 -3.22 16.59 1.40
C ASN A 113 -3.46 17.29 2.74
N LEU A 114 -4.73 17.45 3.12
CA LEU A 114 -5.13 18.00 4.41
C LEU A 114 -5.26 16.85 5.42
N LEU A 115 -4.46 16.88 6.47
CA LEU A 115 -4.31 15.79 7.44
C LEU A 115 -4.69 16.23 8.84
N TYR A 116 -5.10 15.29 9.68
CA TYR A 116 -5.61 15.59 11.02
C TYR A 116 -4.54 16.08 12.00
N GLY A 117 -3.33 15.54 11.93
CA GLY A 117 -2.25 15.90 12.85
C GLY A 117 -0.93 15.19 12.54
N PRO A 118 0.10 15.38 13.40
CA PRO A 118 1.47 14.90 13.17
C PRO A 118 1.57 13.40 12.90
N ALA A 119 0.79 12.58 13.60
CA ALA A 119 0.78 11.13 13.38
C ALA A 119 0.38 10.79 11.93
N SER A 120 -0.71 11.39 11.43
CA SER A 120 -1.16 11.18 10.04
C SER A 120 -0.16 11.74 9.02
N GLU A 121 0.43 12.90 9.30
CA GLU A 121 1.45 13.50 8.44
C GLU A 121 2.72 12.65 8.33
N SER A 122 3.20 12.09 9.43
CA SER A 122 4.39 11.23 9.44
C SER A 122 4.27 10.00 8.54
N LEU A 123 3.03 9.57 8.23
CA LEU A 123 2.75 8.41 7.37
C LEU A 123 2.94 8.69 5.88
N VAL A 124 2.73 9.93 5.44
CA VAL A 124 2.63 10.26 4.00
C VAL A 124 3.49 11.44 3.58
N SER A 125 3.97 12.27 4.52
CA SER A 125 4.84 13.44 4.27
C SER A 125 6.10 13.11 3.47
N GLY A 126 6.44 11.82 3.35
CA GLY A 126 7.46 11.36 2.45
C GLY A 126 7.21 11.59 0.97
N PHE A 127 5.98 11.39 0.55
CA PHE A 127 5.62 11.26 -0.87
C PHE A 127 4.36 12.06 -1.19
N ALA A 128 3.98 12.97 -0.31
CA ALA A 128 2.80 13.78 -0.43
C ALA A 128 3.10 15.16 0.11
N VAL A 129 2.60 16.18 -0.58
CA VAL A 129 2.55 17.53 -0.01
C VAL A 129 1.41 17.55 1.00
N THR A 130 1.74 17.89 2.26
CA THR A 130 0.82 17.80 3.40
C THR A 130 0.66 19.14 4.09
N ARG A 131 -0.50 19.31 4.72
CA ARG A 131 -0.75 20.31 5.77
C ARG A 131 -1.55 19.65 6.88
N THR A 132 -1.12 19.84 8.12
CA THR A 132 -1.90 19.43 9.30
C THR A 132 -2.91 20.53 9.61
N CYS A 133 -4.19 20.17 9.54
CA CYS A 133 -5.31 21.11 9.64
C CYS A 133 -6.39 20.66 10.63
N GLY A 134 -6.24 19.51 11.29
CA GLY A 134 -7.27 19.00 12.18
C GLY A 134 -8.37 18.21 11.45
N ASN A 135 -9.40 17.82 12.19
CA ASN A 135 -10.56 17.10 11.69
C ASN A 135 -11.79 18.02 11.68
N PRO A 136 -12.17 18.59 10.51
CA PRO A 136 -13.30 19.53 10.43
C PRO A 136 -14.64 18.92 10.87
N ALA A 137 -14.80 17.60 10.77
CA ALA A 137 -16.02 16.93 11.23
C ALA A 137 -16.21 16.99 12.76
N LEU A 138 -15.15 17.31 13.52
CA LEU A 138 -15.19 17.46 14.97
C LEU A 138 -15.23 18.92 15.43
N ASP A 139 -15.24 19.91 14.53
CA ASP A 139 -15.18 21.33 14.92
C ASP A 139 -16.29 21.71 15.91
N ALA A 140 -17.51 21.24 15.66
CA ALA A 140 -18.67 21.52 16.52
C ALA A 140 -18.60 20.81 17.89
N VAL A 141 -17.69 19.85 18.08
CA VAL A 141 -17.50 19.15 19.36
C VAL A 141 -16.72 20.00 20.36
N PHE A 142 -15.81 20.83 19.86
CA PHE A 142 -14.90 21.63 20.68
C PHE A 142 -15.47 23.02 20.91
N GLY A 143 -15.31 23.53 22.14
CA GLY A 143 -15.53 24.93 22.48
C GLY A 143 -14.38 25.82 21.98
N LYS A 144 -14.49 27.12 22.23
CA LYS A 144 -13.50 28.13 21.77
C LYS A 144 -12.08 27.88 22.28
N ASP A 145 -11.93 27.23 23.43
CA ASP A 145 -10.64 26.92 24.03
C ASP A 145 -10.03 25.61 23.49
N GLY A 146 -10.63 25.01 22.46
CA GLY A 146 -10.22 23.71 21.89
C GLY A 146 -10.67 22.51 22.72
N ASP A 147 -11.53 22.75 23.71
CA ASP A 147 -12.00 21.76 24.67
C ASP A 147 -13.47 21.43 24.52
N ARG A 148 -13.79 20.14 24.60
CA ARG A 148 -15.17 19.68 24.68
C ARG A 148 -15.75 20.02 26.07
N PRO A 149 -16.92 20.68 26.14
CA PRO A 149 -17.61 20.92 27.40
C PRO A 149 -17.91 19.62 28.16
N ARG A 150 -17.50 19.54 29.43
CA ARG A 150 -17.80 18.38 30.28
C ARG A 150 -19.26 18.40 30.72
N ARG A 151 -19.88 17.23 30.75
CA ARG A 151 -21.24 17.03 31.28
C ARG A 151 -21.24 15.94 32.35
N PRO A 152 -22.10 16.05 33.37
CA PRO A 152 -22.35 14.94 34.28
C PRO A 152 -22.89 13.73 33.51
N ALA A 153 -22.50 12.54 33.94
CA ALA A 153 -23.06 11.30 33.39
C ALA A 153 -24.58 11.28 33.57
N SER A 154 -25.29 10.86 32.53
CA SER A 154 -26.74 10.73 32.60
C SER A 154 -27.18 9.53 33.44
N LYS A 155 -28.42 9.59 33.94
CA LYS A 155 -29.07 8.50 34.67
C LYS A 155 -30.47 8.31 34.08
N PRO A 156 -30.75 7.20 33.38
CA PRO A 156 -29.86 6.06 33.07
C PRO A 156 -28.72 6.44 32.10
N ILE A 157 -27.66 5.61 32.02
CA ILE A 157 -26.49 5.84 31.16
C ILE A 157 -26.88 5.75 29.68
N ARG A 158 -26.33 6.63 28.84
CA ARG A 158 -26.56 6.68 27.40
C ARG A 158 -25.29 6.25 26.64
N ALA A 159 -25.34 5.11 25.96
CA ALA A 159 -24.24 4.57 25.17
C ALA A 159 -24.41 4.90 23.69
N LEU A 160 -23.32 5.23 23.00
CA LEU A 160 -23.28 5.37 21.54
C LEU A 160 -22.44 4.25 20.93
N TYR A 161 -23.06 3.34 20.19
CA TYR A 161 -22.37 2.27 19.46
C TYR A 161 -22.13 2.67 18.00
N MET A 162 -20.86 2.67 17.58
CA MET A 162 -20.42 3.05 16.24
C MET A 162 -19.57 1.95 15.58
N PRO A 163 -20.20 0.86 15.10
CA PRO A 163 -19.47 -0.24 14.48
C PRO A 163 -18.87 0.11 13.12
N THR A 164 -17.86 -0.66 12.72
CA THR A 164 -17.45 -0.74 11.32
C THR A 164 -18.51 -1.49 10.49
N TYR A 165 -18.31 -1.58 9.17
CA TYR A 165 -19.33 -2.04 8.22
C TYR A 165 -19.01 -3.41 7.61
N GLY A 166 -20.04 -4.05 7.05
CA GLY A 166 -19.93 -5.35 6.38
C GLY A 166 -19.35 -6.45 7.27
N ASP A 167 -18.55 -7.34 6.68
CA ASP A 167 -17.95 -8.51 7.35
C ASP A 167 -16.92 -8.15 8.45
N LEU A 168 -16.49 -6.88 8.54
CA LEU A 168 -15.60 -6.41 9.60
C LEU A 168 -16.38 -5.96 10.84
N SER A 169 -17.69 -5.76 10.71
CA SER A 169 -18.56 -5.25 11.77
C SER A 169 -18.68 -6.24 12.92
N SER A 170 -18.54 -5.74 14.14
CA SER A 170 -18.78 -6.53 15.36
C SER A 170 -20.27 -6.66 15.74
N ILE A 171 -21.17 -6.05 14.95
CA ILE A 171 -22.58 -5.85 15.29
C ILE A 171 -23.30 -7.14 15.70
N ASP A 172 -23.09 -8.24 14.96
CA ASP A 172 -23.77 -9.50 15.21
C ASP A 172 -23.38 -10.13 16.56
N SER A 173 -22.14 -9.91 17.00
CA SER A 173 -21.66 -10.35 18.32
C SER A 173 -22.03 -9.39 19.45
N VAL A 174 -22.18 -8.10 19.17
CA VAL A 174 -22.40 -7.05 20.17
C VAL A 174 -23.88 -6.91 20.53
N LEU A 175 -24.78 -6.99 19.54
CA LEU A 175 -26.22 -6.79 19.74
C LEU A 175 -26.83 -7.64 20.87
N PRO A 176 -26.50 -8.94 21.03
CA PRO A 176 -27.04 -9.73 22.14
C PRO A 176 -26.64 -9.18 23.52
N GLY A 177 -25.45 -8.60 23.65
CA GLY A 177 -24.93 -8.07 24.91
C GLY A 177 -25.65 -6.81 25.40
N PHE A 178 -26.35 -6.09 24.53
CA PHE A 178 -27.11 -4.91 24.93
C PHE A 178 -28.37 -5.23 25.74
N ARG A 179 -28.86 -6.49 25.72
CA ARG A 179 -30.03 -6.90 26.51
C ARG A 179 -29.82 -6.79 28.02
N GLU A 180 -28.57 -6.88 28.46
CA GLU A 180 -28.19 -6.87 29.88
C GLU A 180 -27.78 -5.48 30.37
N PHE A 181 -27.74 -4.48 29.47
CA PHE A 181 -27.40 -3.11 29.80
C PHE A 181 -28.64 -2.34 30.25
N GLU A 182 -28.63 -1.76 31.46
CA GLU A 182 -29.80 -1.03 32.00
C GLU A 182 -29.98 0.38 31.40
N GLY A 183 -28.99 0.85 30.63
CA GLY A 183 -29.02 2.14 29.93
C GLY A 183 -29.69 2.10 28.56
N SER A 184 -29.67 3.25 27.87
CA SER A 184 -30.12 3.33 26.47
C SER A 184 -28.94 3.27 25.51
N VAL A 185 -29.10 2.60 24.38
CA VAL A 185 -28.05 2.47 23.36
C VAL A 185 -28.50 3.09 22.05
N THR A 186 -27.70 4.01 21.50
CA THR A 186 -27.88 4.50 20.12
C THR A 186 -26.87 3.84 19.21
N ILE A 187 -27.31 3.21 18.12
CA ILE A 187 -26.48 2.52 17.14
C ILE A 187 -26.41 3.37 15.88
N LYS A 188 -25.24 3.94 15.59
CA LYS A 188 -24.99 4.68 14.35
C LYS A 188 -24.39 3.77 13.29
N LEU A 189 -25.18 3.41 12.28
CA LEU A 189 -24.72 2.55 11.19
C LEU A 189 -23.87 3.32 10.17
N HIS A 190 -22.89 2.62 9.59
CA HIS A 190 -22.12 3.12 8.47
C HIS A 190 -22.99 3.21 7.20
N HIS A 191 -22.75 4.20 6.32
CA HIS A 191 -23.55 4.43 5.10
C HIS A 191 -23.62 3.22 4.15
N ALA A 192 -22.61 2.35 4.18
CA ALA A 192 -22.55 1.11 3.39
C ALA A 192 -23.47 -0.01 3.93
N ASP A 193 -23.85 0.05 5.20
CA ASP A 193 -24.72 -0.93 5.88
C ASP A 193 -26.15 -0.38 6.02
N ARG A 194 -26.55 0.57 5.17
CA ARG A 194 -27.91 1.10 5.16
C ARG A 194 -28.90 -0.04 4.92
N GLY A 195 -29.80 -0.24 5.90
CA GLY A 195 -30.79 -1.33 5.86
C GLY A 195 -30.28 -2.69 6.33
N ARG A 196 -29.06 -2.78 6.90
CA ARG A 196 -28.55 -4.03 7.52
C ARG A 196 -29.39 -4.46 8.72
N LEU A 197 -29.89 -3.49 9.49
CA LEU A 197 -30.77 -3.71 10.63
C LEU A 197 -32.09 -2.96 10.43
N GLY A 198 -33.20 -3.61 10.72
CA GLY A 198 -34.54 -3.06 10.84
C GLY A 198 -34.98 -2.86 12.29
N ARG A 199 -36.15 -2.24 12.48
CA ARG A 199 -36.72 -1.92 13.81
C ARG A 199 -36.97 -3.13 14.72
N GLY A 200 -36.98 -4.36 14.19
CA GLY A 200 -37.17 -5.59 14.96
C GLY A 200 -35.88 -6.36 15.26
N ASP A 201 -34.74 -5.90 14.75
CA ASP A 201 -33.47 -6.62 14.84
C ASP A 201 -32.62 -6.20 16.05
N VAL A 202 -33.02 -5.12 16.74
CA VAL A 202 -32.29 -4.56 17.90
C VAL A 202 -33.08 -4.78 19.20
N PRO A 203 -32.40 -5.02 20.34
CA PRO A 203 -33.05 -5.18 21.64
C PRO A 203 -33.86 -3.94 22.07
N ASP A 204 -34.80 -4.14 23.01
CA ASP A 204 -35.50 -3.04 23.68
C ASP A 204 -34.48 -2.09 24.34
N GLY A 205 -34.71 -0.77 24.24
CA GLY A 205 -33.78 0.25 24.72
C GLY A 205 -32.68 0.64 23.72
N CYS A 206 -32.64 0.02 22.54
CA CYS A 206 -31.74 0.39 21.45
C CYS A 206 -32.46 1.22 20.36
N GLU A 207 -31.82 2.28 19.88
CA GLU A 207 -32.24 3.08 18.73
C GLU A 207 -31.21 2.96 17.60
N ILE A 208 -31.66 2.95 16.34
CA ILE A 208 -30.76 3.02 15.18
C ILE A 208 -30.86 4.41 14.55
N VAL A 209 -29.70 5.06 14.37
CA VAL A 209 -29.58 6.31 13.62
C VAL A 209 -28.76 6.09 12.35
N GLY A 210 -29.11 6.84 11.31
CA GLY A 210 -28.45 6.76 10.02
C GLY A 210 -27.08 7.43 9.98
N ALA A 211 -26.43 7.30 8.82
CA ALA A 211 -25.11 7.88 8.58
C ALA A 211 -25.14 9.42 8.60
N GLU A 212 -26.27 10.02 8.25
CA GLU A 212 -26.55 11.46 8.23
C GLU A 212 -26.58 12.13 9.61
N ALA A 213 -26.75 11.36 10.69
CA ALA A 213 -26.81 11.93 12.03
C ALA A 213 -25.50 12.65 12.41
N SER A 214 -25.60 13.87 12.94
CA SER A 214 -24.44 14.66 13.37
C SER A 214 -23.62 13.90 14.42
N VAL A 215 -22.34 13.64 14.11
CA VAL A 215 -21.42 13.02 15.07
C VAL A 215 -21.23 13.92 16.29
N ALA A 216 -21.23 15.24 16.10
CA ALA A 216 -21.08 16.18 17.19
C ALA A 216 -22.25 16.11 18.17
N ASP A 217 -23.49 16.09 17.66
CA ASP A 217 -24.70 16.02 18.49
C ASP A 217 -24.75 14.69 19.24
N LEU A 218 -24.41 13.59 18.55
CA LEU A 218 -24.34 12.25 19.16
C LEU A 218 -23.26 12.19 20.23
N PHE A 219 -22.07 12.74 19.99
CA PHE A 219 -21.05 12.83 21.01
C PHE A 219 -21.54 13.66 22.19
N GLU A 220 -22.20 14.79 21.96
CA GLU A 220 -22.73 15.68 23.00
C GLU A 220 -23.83 15.03 23.85
N SER A 221 -24.64 14.15 23.27
CA SER A 221 -25.79 13.54 23.91
C SER A 221 -25.53 12.18 24.57
N HIS A 222 -24.32 11.62 24.49
CA HIS A 222 -24.00 10.29 25.04
C HIS A 222 -22.85 10.36 26.05
N ASP A 223 -22.88 9.42 27.01
CA ASP A 223 -21.91 9.36 28.11
C ASP A 223 -20.60 8.68 27.70
N PHE A 224 -20.68 7.67 26.82
CA PHE A 224 -19.52 6.96 26.29
C PHE A 224 -19.78 6.43 24.88
N VAL A 225 -18.69 6.12 24.18
CA VAL A 225 -18.72 5.49 22.86
C VAL A 225 -18.24 4.06 22.96
N LEU A 226 -19.00 3.12 22.40
CA LEU A 226 -18.59 1.76 22.11
C LEU A 226 -18.25 1.63 20.62
N SER A 227 -17.12 1.05 20.29
CA SER A 227 -16.69 0.85 18.90
C SER A 227 -15.88 -0.44 18.74
N ASP A 228 -15.68 -0.86 17.50
CA ASP A 228 -14.70 -1.87 17.11
C ASP A 228 -13.51 -1.22 16.39
N VAL A 229 -12.94 -1.87 15.37
CA VAL A 229 -11.84 -1.37 14.50
C VAL A 229 -12.26 -0.23 13.57
N SER A 230 -13.26 0.56 13.97
CA SER A 230 -13.77 1.71 13.25
C SER A 230 -12.96 2.97 13.53
N GLY A 231 -12.88 3.87 12.54
CA GLY A 231 -12.33 5.21 12.74
C GLY A 231 -13.10 6.03 13.77
N ALA A 232 -14.36 5.67 14.05
CA ALA A 232 -15.18 6.30 15.08
C ALA A 232 -14.58 6.18 16.49
N ALA A 233 -13.87 5.08 16.79
CA ALA A 233 -13.16 4.94 18.06
C ALA A 233 -12.14 6.07 18.23
N PHE A 234 -11.39 6.37 17.17
CA PHE A 234 -10.40 7.43 17.18
C PHE A 234 -11.02 8.81 17.30
N ASP A 235 -12.11 9.06 16.57
CA ASP A 235 -12.83 10.34 16.65
C ASP A 235 -13.35 10.59 18.07
N ALA A 236 -13.91 9.57 18.73
CA ALA A 236 -14.36 9.64 20.11
C ALA A 236 -13.21 9.88 21.10
N ALA A 237 -12.08 9.18 20.94
CA ALA A 237 -10.89 9.39 21.75
C ALA A 237 -10.33 10.80 21.59
N CYS A 238 -10.26 11.32 20.36
CA CYS A 238 -9.81 12.69 20.07
C CYS A 238 -10.76 13.74 20.66
N ALA A 239 -12.07 13.49 20.61
CA ALA A 239 -13.07 14.32 21.26
C ALA A 239 -13.07 14.22 22.80
N GLY A 240 -12.26 13.34 23.38
CA GLY A 240 -12.11 13.17 24.82
C GLY A 240 -13.28 12.44 25.50
N LEU A 241 -14.07 11.68 24.74
CA LEU A 241 -15.13 10.85 25.32
C LEU A 241 -14.55 9.59 25.97
N PRO A 242 -15.22 9.07 27.01
CA PRO A 242 -15.00 7.69 27.45
C PRO A 242 -15.20 6.73 26.27
N LEU A 243 -14.18 5.91 26.00
CA LEU A 243 -14.14 4.99 24.87
C LEU A 243 -14.03 3.55 25.37
N VAL A 244 -14.99 2.74 24.95
CA VAL A 244 -14.98 1.28 25.10
C VAL A 244 -14.76 0.66 23.72
N VAL A 245 -13.86 -0.32 23.66
CA VAL A 245 -13.52 -1.02 22.42
C VAL A 245 -13.80 -2.52 22.54
N VAL A 246 -14.30 -3.12 21.47
CA VAL A 246 -14.54 -4.57 21.44
C VAL A 246 -13.21 -5.31 21.31
N ASP A 247 -12.85 -6.13 22.30
CA ASP A 247 -11.54 -6.77 22.44
C ASP A 247 -11.19 -7.79 21.33
N ARG A 248 -12.22 -8.39 20.73
CA ARG A 248 -12.09 -9.33 19.62
C ARG A 248 -13.32 -9.20 18.73
N PRO A 249 -13.34 -8.26 17.78
CA PRO A 249 -14.43 -8.22 16.83
C PRO A 249 -14.48 -9.58 16.12
N SER A 250 -15.68 -10.13 15.96
CA SER A 250 -15.95 -11.40 15.28
C SER A 250 -15.70 -11.29 13.77
N VAL A 251 -14.50 -10.84 13.40
CA VAL A 251 -14.10 -10.63 12.01
C VAL A 251 -13.78 -11.98 11.39
N ALA A 252 -14.39 -12.27 10.24
CA ALA A 252 -14.09 -13.48 9.48
C ALA A 252 -12.57 -13.59 9.22
N ARG A 253 -11.97 -14.74 9.57
CA ARG A 253 -10.51 -14.98 9.54
C ARG A 253 -9.84 -14.61 8.21
N ASP A 254 -10.56 -14.65 7.11
CA ASP A 254 -10.02 -14.42 5.77
C ASP A 254 -9.79 -12.93 5.45
N ARG A 255 -10.37 -12.00 6.24
CA ARG A 255 -10.30 -10.54 6.02
C ARG A 255 -9.27 -9.84 6.91
N HIS A 256 -8.58 -10.54 7.83
CA HIS A 256 -7.50 -9.95 8.67
C HIS A 256 -6.42 -9.27 7.82
N ARG A 257 -6.20 -9.72 6.59
CA ARG A 257 -5.21 -9.13 5.66
C ARG A 257 -5.54 -7.70 5.22
N GLN A 258 -6.76 -7.22 5.48
CA GLN A 258 -7.20 -5.85 5.13
C GLN A 258 -6.90 -4.84 6.24
N LEU A 259 -6.55 -5.30 7.44
CA LEU A 259 -6.21 -4.46 8.60
C LEU A 259 -4.71 -4.54 8.87
N SER A 260 -4.11 -3.43 9.25
CA SER A 260 -2.74 -3.42 9.75
C SER A 260 -2.68 -4.09 11.13
N PRO A 261 -1.50 -4.59 11.58
CA PRO A 261 -1.35 -5.11 12.93
C PRO A 261 -1.75 -4.09 14.02
N ALA A 262 -1.54 -2.79 13.77
CA ALA A 262 -1.92 -1.72 14.68
C ALA A 262 -3.44 -1.54 14.75
N GLU A 263 -4.14 -1.60 13.62
CA GLU A 263 -5.60 -1.55 13.57
C GLU A 263 -6.23 -2.77 14.23
N TRP A 264 -5.65 -3.95 14.01
CA TRP A 264 -6.11 -5.18 14.63
C TRP A 264 -5.98 -5.17 16.15
N SER A 265 -4.82 -4.71 16.64
CA SER A 265 -4.56 -4.58 18.08
C SER A 265 -5.14 -3.30 18.70
N GLN A 266 -5.71 -2.42 17.88
CA GLN A 266 -6.21 -1.10 18.27
C GLN A 266 -5.19 -0.27 19.07
N SER A 267 -3.91 -0.45 18.76
CA SER A 267 -2.80 0.13 19.52
C SER A 267 -2.76 1.66 19.47
N SER A 268 -3.40 2.27 18.47
CA SER A 268 -3.47 3.74 18.34
C SER A 268 -4.33 4.40 19.42
N VAL A 269 -5.34 3.71 19.93
CA VAL A 269 -6.28 4.23 20.96
C VAL A 269 -6.21 3.46 22.28
N SER A 270 -5.40 2.40 22.38
CA SER A 270 -5.38 1.49 23.54
C SER A 270 -5.08 2.17 24.87
N THR A 271 -4.31 3.25 24.88
CA THR A 271 -4.02 4.03 26.10
C THR A 271 -5.17 4.96 26.51
N ARG A 272 -6.21 5.07 25.67
CA ARG A 272 -7.38 5.94 25.84
C ARG A 272 -8.70 5.16 25.86
N SER A 273 -8.66 3.83 25.82
CA SER A 273 -9.85 2.98 25.75
C SER A 273 -9.83 1.84 26.76
N VAL A 274 -11.01 1.29 27.07
CA VAL A 274 -11.15 0.03 27.81
C VAL A 274 -11.65 -1.06 26.88
N GLY A 275 -11.02 -2.23 26.97
CA GLY A 275 -11.45 -3.44 26.29
C GLY A 275 -12.72 -4.02 26.90
N TRP A 276 -13.69 -4.39 26.05
CA TRP A 276 -14.91 -5.07 26.44
C TRP A 276 -15.16 -6.31 25.59
N GLN A 277 -15.55 -7.39 26.26
CA GLN A 277 -15.96 -8.65 25.64
C GLN A 277 -17.49 -8.67 25.56
N PRO A 278 -18.08 -9.00 24.40
CA PRO A 278 -19.53 -9.15 24.30
C PRO A 278 -20.08 -10.15 25.31
N GLY A 279 -21.11 -9.74 26.07
CA GLY A 279 -21.67 -10.50 27.19
C GLY A 279 -20.96 -10.28 28.53
N GLY A 280 -19.96 -9.41 28.60
CA GLY A 280 -19.38 -8.90 29.85
C GLY A 280 -20.08 -7.65 30.36
N ASP A 281 -19.71 -7.19 31.55
CA ASP A 281 -20.27 -6.00 32.20
C ASP A 281 -19.88 -4.71 31.47
N LEU A 282 -20.79 -4.21 30.63
CA LEU A 282 -20.60 -2.98 29.84
C LEU A 282 -20.63 -1.72 30.70
N GLU A 283 -21.41 -1.70 31.79
CA GLU A 283 -21.46 -0.56 32.71
C GLU A 283 -20.13 -0.38 33.43
N ARG A 284 -19.54 -1.48 33.88
CA ARG A 284 -18.20 -1.46 34.46
C ARG A 284 -17.16 -0.95 33.47
N ALA A 285 -17.19 -1.45 32.23
CA ALA A 285 -16.28 -0.99 31.19
C ALA A 285 -16.44 0.52 30.90
N ALA A 286 -17.68 1.03 30.90
CA ALA A 286 -17.96 2.46 30.72
C ALA A 286 -17.42 3.31 31.89
N ILE A 287 -17.55 2.83 33.14
CA ILE A 287 -17.00 3.51 34.32
C ILE A 287 -15.47 3.56 34.25
N ASP A 288 -14.82 2.44 33.92
CA ASP A 288 -13.37 2.38 33.80
C ASP A 288 -12.88 3.26 32.63
N ALA A 289 -13.60 3.30 31.51
CA ALA A 289 -13.32 4.20 30.40
C ALA A 289 -13.47 5.68 30.78
N ALA A 290 -14.45 6.02 31.62
CA ALA A 290 -14.63 7.37 32.14
C ALA A 290 -13.47 7.81 33.04
N ALA A 291 -12.90 6.88 33.82
CA ALA A 291 -11.71 7.15 34.62
C ALA A 291 -10.48 7.45 33.74
N ILE A 292 -10.28 6.71 32.65
CA ILE A 292 -9.21 6.98 31.68
C ILE A 292 -9.44 8.33 30.98
N ALA A 293 -10.68 8.61 30.56
CA ALA A 293 -11.05 9.89 29.93
C ALA A 293 -10.84 11.10 30.84
N ALA A 294 -10.97 10.93 32.16
CA ALA A 294 -10.78 11.99 33.15
C ALA A 294 -9.31 12.45 33.28
N ASP A 295 -8.33 11.60 32.95
CA ASP A 295 -6.91 11.97 32.94
C ASP A 295 -6.61 12.96 31.80
N ARG A 296 -6.58 14.23 32.18
CA ARG A 296 -6.39 15.34 31.26
C ARG A 296 -4.97 15.45 30.73
N SER A 297 -3.96 15.13 31.55
CA SER A 297 -2.55 15.23 31.16
C SER A 297 -2.21 14.18 30.11
N ALA A 298 -2.66 12.93 30.35
CA ALA A 298 -2.51 11.85 29.38
C ALA A 298 -3.28 12.14 28.08
N TYR A 299 -4.50 12.70 28.18
CA TYR A 299 -5.28 13.12 27.02
C TYR A 299 -4.54 14.17 26.18
N GLU A 300 -4.09 15.28 26.78
CA GLU A 300 -3.42 16.36 26.03
C GLU A 300 -2.13 15.88 25.34
N THR A 301 -1.35 15.05 26.04
CA THR A 301 -0.13 14.44 25.49
C THR A 301 -0.45 13.57 24.27
N TRP A 302 -1.47 12.71 24.39
CA TRP A 302 -1.84 11.80 23.31
C TRP A 302 -2.48 12.57 22.14
N VAL A 303 -3.50 13.39 22.39
CA VAL A 303 -4.27 14.09 21.35
C VAL A 303 -3.41 15.06 20.55
N GLY A 304 -2.40 15.71 21.16
CA GLY A 304 -1.47 16.59 20.45
C GLY A 304 -0.64 15.88 19.37
N THR A 305 -0.47 14.56 19.47
CA THR A 305 0.16 13.76 18.40
C THR A 305 -0.80 13.42 17.27
N GLN A 306 -2.11 13.43 17.55
CA GLN A 306 -3.16 12.90 16.69
C GLN A 306 -3.91 13.97 15.92
N LEU A 307 -4.19 15.10 16.56
CA LEU A 307 -5.12 16.11 16.10
C LEU A 307 -4.59 17.52 16.42
N VAL A 308 -4.67 18.42 15.44
CA VAL A 308 -4.40 19.86 15.61
C VAL A 308 -5.67 20.69 15.37
N GLU A 309 -5.62 22.00 15.65
CA GLU A 309 -6.69 22.95 15.28
C GLU A 309 -8.09 22.53 15.78
N ARG A 310 -8.17 22.03 17.01
CA ARG A 310 -9.42 21.55 17.63
C ARG A 310 -10.47 22.67 17.67
N GLY A 311 -11.56 22.52 16.92
CA GLY A 311 -12.64 23.52 16.85
C GLY A 311 -12.48 24.55 15.73
N THR A 312 -11.33 24.58 15.06
CA THR A 312 -10.96 25.53 14.01
C THR A 312 -10.41 24.84 12.76
N ALA A 313 -10.62 23.52 12.63
CA ALA A 313 -10.01 22.73 11.57
C ALA A 313 -10.57 23.11 10.18
N GLY A 314 -11.86 23.41 10.09
CA GLY A 314 -12.49 23.93 8.87
C GLY A 314 -11.83 25.21 8.35
N GLU A 315 -11.53 26.16 9.26
CA GLU A 315 -10.83 27.39 8.94
C GLU A 315 -9.37 27.12 8.51
N ALA A 316 -8.66 26.25 9.23
CA ALA A 316 -7.29 25.87 8.91
C ALA A 316 -7.19 25.19 7.52
N CYS A 317 -8.12 24.29 7.21
CA CYS A 317 -8.24 23.66 5.90
C CYS A 317 -8.51 24.70 4.80
N ALA A 318 -9.44 25.64 5.02
CA ALA A 318 -9.76 26.69 4.06
C ALA A 318 -8.57 27.60 3.79
N ARG A 319 -7.83 28.00 4.83
CA ARG A 319 -6.58 28.77 4.72
C ARG A 319 -5.54 28.04 3.86
N ALA A 320 -5.33 26.74 4.10
CA ALA A 320 -4.40 25.94 3.29
C ALA A 320 -4.82 25.83 1.82
N ILE A 321 -6.13 25.75 1.54
CA ILE A 321 -6.67 25.77 0.16
C ILE A 321 -6.42 27.12 -0.52
N ILE A 322 -6.62 28.23 0.20
CA ILE A 322 -6.38 29.58 -0.32
C ILE A 322 -4.88 29.77 -0.62
N GLU A 323 -4.00 29.39 0.30
CA GLU A 323 -2.55 29.45 0.11
C GLU A 323 -2.10 28.67 -1.13
N LEU A 324 -2.67 27.48 -1.36
CA LEU A 324 -2.40 26.69 -2.56
C LEU A 324 -2.84 27.41 -3.84
N LEU A 325 -3.99 28.09 -3.84
CA LEU A 325 -4.49 28.84 -4.99
C LEU A 325 -3.65 30.09 -5.30
N GLU A 326 -3.07 30.72 -4.27
CA GLU A 326 -2.24 31.91 -4.38
C GLU A 326 -0.81 31.58 -4.82
N ARG A 327 -0.20 30.53 -4.25
CA ARG A 327 1.21 30.19 -4.44
C ARG A 327 1.44 29.08 -5.47
N GLY A 328 0.42 28.28 -5.77
CA GLY A 328 0.57 27.05 -6.54
C GLY A 328 1.06 25.87 -5.68
N PRO A 329 1.13 24.66 -6.26
CA PRO A 329 1.55 23.46 -5.54
C PRO A 329 3.03 23.50 -5.15
N ASP A 330 3.34 23.09 -3.92
CA ASP A 330 4.72 22.89 -3.48
C ASP A 330 5.41 21.80 -4.30
N ARG A 331 6.67 22.02 -4.68
CA ARG A 331 7.52 20.97 -5.25
C ARG A 331 8.06 20.09 -4.14
N HIS A 332 7.93 18.78 -4.31
CA HIS A 332 8.35 17.80 -3.32
C HIS A 332 8.93 16.57 -4.02
N PHE A 333 10.22 16.31 -3.82
CA PHE A 333 10.97 15.26 -4.52
C PHE A 333 10.30 13.88 -4.39
N GLY A 334 10.06 13.42 -3.16
CA GLY A 334 9.41 12.11 -2.94
C GLY A 334 8.00 12.02 -3.55
N ARG A 335 7.21 13.11 -3.52
CA ARG A 335 5.90 13.17 -4.19
C ARG A 335 6.04 12.96 -5.68
N GLU A 336 6.93 13.70 -6.34
CA GLU A 336 7.09 13.65 -7.79
C GLU A 336 7.50 12.25 -8.26
N ARG A 337 8.43 11.59 -7.55
CA ARG A 337 8.84 10.22 -7.84
C ARG A 337 7.69 9.22 -7.70
N VAL A 338 6.99 9.25 -6.58
CA VAL A 338 5.88 8.31 -6.35
C VAL A 338 4.74 8.61 -7.33
N ALA A 339 4.42 9.88 -7.58
CA ALA A 339 3.38 10.28 -8.52
C ALA A 339 3.69 9.84 -9.96
N GLU A 340 4.93 9.95 -10.41
CA GLU A 340 5.35 9.47 -11.73
C GLU A 340 5.21 7.95 -11.86
N SER A 341 5.67 7.21 -10.85
CA SER A 341 5.49 5.75 -10.81
C SER A 341 4.01 5.36 -10.82
N GLN A 342 3.18 6.02 -10.01
CA GLN A 342 1.73 5.82 -10.00
C GLN A 342 1.10 6.15 -11.35
N ARG A 343 1.48 7.25 -12.00
CA ARG A 343 1.00 7.62 -13.35
C ARG A 343 1.39 6.57 -14.39
N ALA A 344 2.60 6.04 -14.35
CA ALA A 344 3.06 5.00 -15.26
C ALA A 344 2.25 3.71 -15.09
N LEU A 345 2.08 3.25 -13.84
CA LEU A 345 1.28 2.06 -13.51
C LEU A 345 -0.18 2.21 -13.94
N LEU A 346 -0.80 3.37 -13.70
CA LEU A 346 -2.17 3.64 -14.11
C LEU A 346 -2.34 3.63 -15.63
N ARG A 347 -1.36 4.16 -16.38
CA ARG A 347 -1.37 4.10 -17.86
C ARG A 347 -1.28 2.66 -18.35
N GLN A 348 -0.33 1.88 -17.84
CA GLN A 348 -0.16 0.48 -18.21
C GLN A 348 -1.42 -0.35 -17.88
N THR A 349 -2.02 -0.12 -16.71
CA THR A 349 -3.27 -0.79 -16.31
C THR A 349 -4.43 -0.43 -17.25
N THR A 350 -4.50 0.82 -17.69
CA THR A 350 -5.51 1.30 -18.63
C THR A 350 -5.34 0.67 -20.02
N GLU A 351 -4.10 0.58 -20.51
CA GLU A 351 -3.75 -0.07 -21.78
C GLU A 351 -4.13 -1.56 -21.75
N LEU A 352 -3.69 -2.29 -20.73
CA LEU A 352 -4.01 -3.71 -20.53
C LEU A 352 -5.52 -3.95 -20.44
N SER A 353 -6.25 -3.09 -19.72
CA SER A 353 -7.72 -3.17 -19.64
C SER A 353 -8.39 -2.90 -20.99
N GLY A 354 -7.80 -2.04 -21.81
CA GLY A 354 -8.23 -1.78 -23.19
C GLY A 354 -8.00 -3.01 -24.09
N ASP A 355 -6.82 -3.61 -24.01
CA ASP A 355 -6.47 -4.82 -24.76
C ASP A 355 -7.33 -6.02 -24.37
N LEU A 356 -7.59 -6.20 -23.08
CA LEU A 356 -8.49 -7.24 -22.60
C LEU A 356 -9.91 -7.05 -23.17
N ARG A 357 -10.43 -5.81 -23.19
CA ARG A 357 -11.74 -5.50 -23.79
C ARG A 357 -11.77 -5.75 -25.29
N ARG A 358 -10.73 -5.33 -26.03
CA ARG A 358 -10.59 -5.63 -27.48
C ARG A 358 -10.55 -7.13 -27.74
N THR A 359 -9.80 -7.87 -26.94
CA THR A 359 -9.65 -9.32 -27.04
C THR A 359 -10.96 -10.04 -26.75
N ARG A 360 -11.67 -9.65 -25.68
CA ARG A 360 -13.02 -10.17 -25.37
C ARG A 360 -14.01 -9.92 -26.50
N ARG A 361 -13.99 -8.72 -27.12
CA ARG A 361 -14.83 -8.41 -28.30
C ARG A 361 -14.47 -9.30 -29.49
N ARG A 362 -13.18 -9.46 -29.81
CA ARG A 362 -12.71 -10.34 -30.90
C ARG A 362 -13.13 -11.80 -30.67
N LEU A 363 -13.00 -12.30 -29.44
CA LEU A 363 -13.45 -13.65 -29.05
C LEU A 363 -14.96 -13.80 -29.20
N ALA A 364 -15.75 -12.81 -28.79
CA ALA A 364 -17.20 -12.82 -28.97
C ALA A 364 -17.60 -12.84 -30.46
N THR A 365 -16.97 -12.01 -31.29
CA THR A 365 -17.19 -12.01 -32.74
C THR A 365 -16.77 -13.34 -33.37
N ALA A 366 -15.62 -13.90 -33.01
CA ALA A 366 -15.16 -15.18 -33.54
C ALA A 366 -16.07 -16.35 -33.14
N ARG A 367 -16.63 -16.33 -31.91
CA ARG A 367 -17.64 -17.30 -31.46
C ARG A 367 -18.94 -17.17 -32.27
N ALA A 368 -19.41 -15.95 -32.52
CA ALA A 368 -20.59 -15.71 -33.35
C ALA A 368 -20.38 -16.19 -34.80
N SER A 369 -19.22 -15.91 -35.41
CA SER A 369 -18.91 -16.37 -36.77
C SER A 369 -18.79 -17.90 -36.89
N ARG A 370 -18.16 -18.57 -35.91
CA ARG A 370 -18.12 -20.05 -35.85
C ARG A 370 -19.50 -20.66 -35.69
N PHE A 371 -20.36 -20.05 -34.88
CA PHE A 371 -21.75 -20.48 -34.73
C PHE A 371 -22.53 -20.35 -36.04
N GLY A 372 -22.37 -19.22 -36.76
CA GLY A 372 -22.98 -19.03 -38.08
C GLY A 372 -22.54 -20.05 -39.13
N ALA A 373 -21.24 -20.37 -39.19
CA ALA A 373 -20.70 -21.37 -40.13
C ALA A 373 -21.24 -22.80 -39.85
N MET A 374 -21.41 -23.17 -38.58
CA MET A 374 -21.99 -24.47 -38.21
C MET A 374 -23.47 -24.58 -38.60
N VAL A 375 -24.24 -23.50 -38.47
CA VAL A 375 -25.65 -23.47 -38.88
C VAL A 375 -25.77 -23.69 -40.39
N GLN A 376 -24.95 -23.02 -41.21
CA GLN A 376 -24.94 -23.20 -42.67
C GLN A 376 -24.57 -24.63 -43.10
N LEU A 377 -23.60 -25.26 -42.45
CA LEU A 377 -23.23 -26.66 -42.71
C LEU A 377 -24.37 -27.63 -42.37
N ARG A 378 -25.08 -27.39 -41.26
CA ARG A 378 -26.23 -28.20 -40.85
C ARG A 378 -27.39 -28.07 -41.85
N ASP A 379 -27.69 -26.86 -42.31
CA ASP A 379 -28.78 -26.63 -43.25
C ASP A 379 -28.46 -27.25 -44.62
N GLY A 380 -27.21 -27.13 -45.09
CA GLY A 380 -26.74 -27.79 -46.32
C GLY A 380 -26.82 -29.32 -46.26
N ALA A 381 -26.48 -29.92 -45.11
CA ALA A 381 -26.61 -31.36 -44.90
C ALA A 381 -28.08 -31.81 -44.86
N THR A 382 -28.95 -31.02 -44.23
CA THR A 382 -30.39 -31.30 -44.16
C THR A 382 -31.03 -31.29 -45.55
N ASP A 383 -30.65 -30.33 -46.40
CA ASP A 383 -31.11 -30.25 -47.78
C ASP A 383 -30.58 -31.38 -48.66
N ALA A 384 -29.33 -31.82 -48.44
CA ALA A 384 -28.78 -32.98 -49.14
C ALA A 384 -29.54 -34.27 -48.79
N VAL A 385 -29.90 -34.45 -47.52
CA VAL A 385 -30.71 -35.59 -47.05
C VAL A 385 -32.12 -35.54 -47.61
N ARG A 386 -32.77 -34.36 -47.66
CA ARG A 386 -34.09 -34.20 -48.30
C ARG A 386 -34.06 -34.57 -49.79
N ARG A 387 -33.03 -34.14 -50.51
CA ARG A 387 -32.84 -34.48 -51.93
C ARG A 387 -32.57 -35.98 -52.14
N ALA A 388 -31.87 -36.63 -51.23
CA ALA A 388 -31.61 -38.07 -51.29
C ALA A 388 -32.86 -38.91 -50.96
N ALA A 389 -33.67 -38.48 -49.98
CA ALA A 389 -34.93 -39.12 -49.62
C ALA A 389 -35.95 -39.09 -50.78
N ALA A 390 -36.04 -37.98 -51.51
CA ALA A 390 -36.91 -37.84 -52.67
C ALA A 390 -36.56 -38.77 -53.86
N ARG A 391 -35.37 -39.39 -53.86
CA ARG A 391 -34.89 -40.25 -54.96
C ARG A 391 -34.99 -41.74 -54.66
N SER A 392 -35.40 -42.13 -53.46
CA SER A 392 -35.54 -43.55 -53.10
C SER A 392 -36.63 -43.78 -52.05
N PRO A 393 -37.72 -44.48 -52.39
CA PRO A 393 -38.79 -44.82 -51.45
C PRO A 393 -38.35 -45.69 -50.27
N ARG A 394 -37.14 -46.27 -50.32
CA ARG A 394 -36.52 -47.01 -49.21
C ARG A 394 -35.84 -46.06 -48.20
N ILE A 395 -35.26 -44.95 -48.67
CA ILE A 395 -34.60 -43.96 -47.83
C ILE A 395 -35.63 -43.10 -47.12
N GLU A 396 -36.72 -42.74 -47.80
CA GLU A 396 -37.86 -42.04 -47.19
C GLU A 396 -38.52 -42.89 -46.09
N ARG A 397 -38.76 -44.19 -46.33
CA ARG A 397 -39.27 -45.10 -45.30
C ARG A 397 -38.32 -45.25 -44.12
N ALA A 398 -37.02 -45.40 -44.36
CA ALA A 398 -36.03 -45.43 -43.29
C ALA A 398 -36.02 -44.13 -42.47
N LEU A 399 -36.18 -42.97 -43.11
CA LEU A 399 -36.26 -41.67 -42.43
C LEU A 399 -37.54 -41.51 -41.62
N VAL A 400 -38.71 -41.91 -42.16
CA VAL A 400 -39.99 -41.88 -41.44
C VAL A 400 -39.95 -42.84 -40.25
N GLU A 401 -39.41 -44.03 -40.41
CA GLU A 401 -39.31 -45.03 -39.34
C GLU A 401 -38.30 -44.60 -38.23
N THR A 402 -37.23 -43.90 -38.63
CA THR A 402 -36.28 -43.30 -37.68
C THR A 402 -36.86 -42.07 -36.99
N SER A 403 -37.63 -41.24 -37.71
CA SER A 403 -38.32 -40.06 -37.16
C SER A 403 -39.46 -40.47 -36.21
N HIS A 404 -40.16 -41.58 -36.49
CA HIS A 404 -41.19 -42.13 -35.61
C HIS A 404 -40.60 -42.74 -34.32
N ARG A 405 -39.38 -43.29 -34.40
CA ARG A 405 -38.60 -43.73 -33.22
C ARG A 405 -38.05 -42.54 -32.42
N LEU A 406 -37.59 -41.49 -33.08
CA LEU A 406 -37.15 -40.23 -32.45
C LEU A 406 -38.31 -39.44 -31.83
N GLY A 407 -39.50 -39.48 -32.43
CA GLY A 407 -40.73 -38.87 -31.92
C GLY A 407 -41.25 -39.55 -30.65
N LYS A 408 -41.09 -40.88 -30.52
CA LYS A 408 -41.38 -41.59 -29.26
C LYS A 408 -40.34 -41.32 -28.17
N ALA A 409 -39.07 -41.12 -28.53
CA ALA A 409 -38.05 -40.67 -27.59
C ALA A 409 -38.26 -39.20 -27.15
N ALA A 410 -38.85 -38.36 -28.00
CA ALA A 410 -39.16 -36.97 -27.69
C ALA A 410 -40.37 -36.76 -26.76
N GLN A 411 -41.24 -37.77 -26.58
CA GLN A 411 -42.36 -37.71 -25.62
C GLN A 411 -42.04 -38.25 -24.22
N VAL A 412 -40.92 -38.98 -24.05
CA VAL A 412 -40.43 -39.43 -22.73
C VAL A 412 -39.21 -38.62 -22.25
N GLY A 413 -38.74 -37.64 -23.05
CA GLY A 413 -37.59 -36.80 -22.71
C GLY A 413 -37.75 -35.34 -23.15
N VAL A 414 -38.30 -34.51 -22.27
CA VAL A 414 -38.04 -33.04 -22.26
C VAL A 414 -36.97 -32.67 -21.22
N ALA A 415 -36.47 -33.62 -20.44
CA ALA A 415 -35.25 -33.46 -19.65
C ALA A 415 -34.26 -34.56 -20.05
N ALA A 416 -32.98 -34.20 -20.13
CA ALA A 416 -31.85 -35.06 -20.52
C ALA A 416 -31.79 -35.46 -22.00
N ARG A 417 -31.24 -34.56 -22.84
CA ARG A 417 -30.49 -34.98 -24.03
C ARG A 417 -29.10 -35.40 -23.60
N SER A 418 -28.95 -36.65 -23.20
CA SER A 418 -27.67 -37.35 -23.23
C SER A 418 -27.39 -37.81 -24.66
N SER A 419 -26.17 -37.57 -25.14
CA SER A 419 -25.60 -38.29 -26.27
C SER A 419 -24.43 -39.09 -25.72
N VAL A 420 -24.68 -40.35 -25.33
CA VAL A 420 -23.61 -41.33 -25.13
C VAL A 420 -23.50 -42.12 -26.43
N VAL A 421 -22.36 -42.00 -27.10
CA VAL A 421 -21.90 -42.95 -28.10
C VAL A 421 -20.87 -43.84 -27.42
N SER A 422 -21.22 -45.10 -27.16
CA SER A 422 -20.28 -46.10 -26.66
C SER A 422 -19.53 -46.75 -27.82
N VAL A 423 -18.18 -46.67 -27.84
CA VAL A 423 -17.33 -47.67 -28.50
C VAL A 423 -16.03 -47.84 -27.71
N ARG A 424 -15.89 -49.07 -27.17
CA ARG A 424 -14.73 -49.87 -26.71
C ARG A 424 -13.51 -49.19 -26.03
N GLU A 425 -13.21 -49.76 -24.87
CA GLU A 425 -12.21 -49.44 -23.85
C GLU A 425 -10.73 -49.73 -24.22
N PRO A 426 -9.75 -49.26 -23.41
CA PRO A 426 -8.43 -48.80 -23.85
C PRO A 426 -7.37 -49.92 -23.81
N PRO A 427 -6.11 -49.58 -24.15
CA PRO A 427 -5.07 -49.94 -23.21
C PRO A 427 -4.26 -48.71 -22.87
N SER A 428 -4.66 -48.06 -21.79
CA SER A 428 -3.67 -47.65 -20.83
C SER A 428 -4.17 -48.22 -19.52
N THR A 429 -3.62 -49.35 -19.10
CA THR A 429 -3.99 -50.12 -17.90
C THR A 429 -4.18 -49.23 -16.68
N TRP A 430 -3.42 -48.14 -16.59
CA TRP A 430 -3.55 -47.14 -15.54
C TRP A 430 -4.86 -46.35 -15.53
N ARG A 431 -5.52 -46.11 -16.67
CA ARG A 431 -6.80 -45.36 -16.71
C ARG A 431 -7.94 -46.12 -16.05
N GLY A 432 -7.99 -47.44 -16.26
CA GLY A 432 -8.96 -48.31 -15.57
C GLY A 432 -8.70 -48.33 -14.06
N THR A 433 -7.45 -48.57 -13.65
CA THR A 433 -7.05 -48.59 -12.24
C THR A 433 -7.30 -47.25 -11.53
N LEU A 434 -7.02 -46.13 -12.19
CA LEU A 434 -7.25 -44.78 -11.67
C LEU A 434 -8.75 -44.50 -11.47
N VAL A 435 -9.57 -44.86 -12.45
CA VAL A 435 -11.02 -44.66 -12.40
C VAL A 435 -11.66 -45.55 -11.33
N ASP A 436 -11.23 -46.80 -11.21
CA ASP A 436 -11.75 -47.74 -10.22
C ASP A 436 -11.38 -47.35 -8.79
N GLU A 437 -10.17 -46.85 -8.56
CA GLU A 437 -9.75 -46.35 -7.25
C GLU A 437 -10.45 -45.03 -6.90
N LEU A 438 -10.59 -44.09 -7.85
CA LEU A 438 -11.30 -42.82 -7.58
C LEU A 438 -12.79 -43.00 -7.36
N SER A 439 -13.42 -43.93 -8.08
CA SER A 439 -14.84 -44.27 -7.88
C SER A 439 -15.06 -44.99 -6.54
N ARG A 440 -14.03 -45.67 -6.00
CA ARG A 440 -14.05 -46.26 -4.65
C ARG A 440 -13.83 -45.23 -3.55
N SER A 441 -12.96 -44.25 -3.76
CA SER A 441 -12.66 -43.20 -2.78
C SER A 441 -13.72 -42.09 -2.72
N VAL A 442 -14.50 -41.88 -3.78
CA VAL A 442 -15.52 -40.81 -3.87
C VAL A 442 -16.89 -41.39 -4.24
N PRO A 443 -17.78 -41.64 -3.27
CA PRO A 443 -19.09 -42.26 -3.53
C PRO A 443 -19.99 -41.41 -4.44
N GLY A 444 -20.53 -42.00 -5.52
CA GLY A 444 -21.44 -41.34 -6.46
C GLY A 444 -20.77 -40.65 -7.66
N LEU A 445 -19.47 -40.87 -7.88
CA LEU A 445 -18.74 -40.36 -9.04
C LEU A 445 -19.22 -41.04 -10.35
N LEU A 446 -19.78 -40.26 -11.29
CA LEU A 446 -20.20 -40.75 -12.61
C LEU A 446 -19.11 -40.47 -13.65
N VAL A 447 -18.58 -41.54 -14.24
CA VAL A 447 -17.48 -41.47 -15.21
C VAL A 447 -17.98 -41.88 -16.59
N ALA A 448 -17.89 -40.97 -17.57
CA ALA A 448 -18.32 -41.23 -18.94
C ALA A 448 -17.10 -41.29 -19.89
N PRO A 449 -16.91 -42.37 -20.67
CA PRO A 449 -15.83 -42.44 -21.63
C PRO A 449 -16.12 -41.56 -22.86
N ALA A 450 -15.26 -40.57 -23.12
CA ALA A 450 -15.25 -39.80 -24.35
C ALA A 450 -13.91 -39.99 -25.09
N ARG A 451 -13.93 -39.88 -26.43
CA ARG A 451 -12.77 -40.20 -27.29
C ARG A 451 -11.52 -39.42 -26.87
N GLY A 452 -10.51 -40.13 -26.39
CA GLY A 452 -9.19 -39.58 -26.04
C GLY A 452 -9.14 -38.76 -24.76
N LYS A 453 -10.27 -38.46 -24.12
CA LYS A 453 -10.33 -37.74 -22.84
C LYS A 453 -11.43 -38.36 -21.99
N LEU A 454 -11.06 -38.79 -20.79
CA LEU A 454 -12.05 -39.18 -19.80
C LEU A 454 -12.47 -37.89 -19.06
N SER A 455 -13.77 -37.63 -18.97
CA SER A 455 -14.30 -36.45 -18.30
C SER A 455 -15.21 -36.83 -17.16
N VAL A 456 -14.97 -36.25 -15.99
CA VAL A 456 -15.73 -36.50 -14.76
C VAL A 456 -16.25 -35.16 -14.26
N GLY A 457 -17.57 -35.07 -14.07
CA GLY A 457 -18.22 -33.89 -13.52
C GLY A 457 -18.44 -34.05 -12.02
N VAL A 458 -17.99 -33.07 -11.24
CA VAL A 458 -18.20 -33.05 -9.77
C VAL A 458 -18.84 -31.73 -9.38
N GLU A 459 -19.88 -31.78 -8.55
CA GLU A 459 -20.55 -30.58 -8.01
C GLU A 459 -19.62 -29.76 -7.11
N GLN A 460 -19.82 -28.44 -7.10
CA GLN A 460 -18.96 -27.52 -6.36
C GLN A 460 -18.89 -27.81 -4.85
N SER A 461 -20.01 -28.25 -4.28
CA SER A 461 -20.17 -28.61 -2.86
C SER A 461 -19.34 -29.83 -2.44
N ARG A 462 -19.07 -30.76 -3.37
CA ARG A 462 -18.33 -32.01 -3.12
C ARG A 462 -16.86 -31.92 -3.52
N ARG A 463 -16.37 -30.71 -3.80
CA ARG A 463 -14.97 -30.47 -4.19
C ARG A 463 -13.99 -30.99 -3.15
N LEU A 464 -14.24 -30.76 -1.85
CA LEU A 464 -13.37 -31.22 -0.74
C LEU A 464 -13.25 -32.75 -0.66
N GLU A 465 -14.36 -33.48 -0.83
CA GLU A 465 -14.36 -34.95 -0.88
C GLU A 465 -13.54 -35.50 -2.06
N LEU A 466 -13.60 -34.83 -3.21
CA LEU A 466 -12.73 -35.14 -4.35
C LEU A 466 -11.24 -34.90 -4.03
N LEU A 467 -10.90 -33.88 -3.22
CA LEU A 467 -9.51 -33.61 -2.82
C LEU A 467 -8.99 -34.69 -1.88
N GLU A 468 -9.80 -35.11 -0.92
CA GLU A 468 -9.44 -36.16 0.04
C GLU A 468 -9.35 -37.53 -0.66
N GLY A 469 -10.22 -37.79 -1.63
CA GLY A 469 -10.13 -38.96 -2.51
C GLY A 469 -8.86 -38.95 -3.36
N LEU A 470 -8.53 -37.83 -4.02
CA LEU A 470 -7.31 -37.71 -4.83
C LEU A 470 -6.04 -37.82 -3.96
N ARG A 471 -6.01 -37.15 -2.80
CA ARG A 471 -4.86 -37.22 -1.85
C ARG A 471 -4.67 -38.61 -1.26
N SER A 472 -5.74 -39.32 -0.90
CA SER A 472 -5.65 -40.67 -0.33
C SER A 472 -5.29 -41.73 -1.37
N THR A 473 -5.70 -41.55 -2.62
CA THR A 473 -5.34 -42.44 -3.73
C THR A 473 -3.96 -42.11 -4.33
N GLY A 474 -3.50 -40.86 -4.22
CA GLY A 474 -2.23 -40.36 -4.78
C GLY A 474 -0.98 -41.21 -4.52
N PRO A 475 -0.69 -41.62 -3.27
CA PRO A 475 0.46 -42.48 -2.96
C PRO A 475 0.41 -43.88 -3.60
N ARG A 476 -0.80 -44.37 -3.95
CA ARG A 476 -1.00 -45.67 -4.61
C ARG A 476 -0.84 -45.58 -6.14
N LEU A 477 -0.74 -44.37 -6.68
CA LEU A 477 -0.65 -44.06 -8.10
C LEU A 477 0.71 -43.43 -8.44
N GLY A 478 1.81 -44.00 -7.95
CA GLY A 478 3.15 -43.46 -8.17
C GLY A 478 3.44 -43.18 -9.65
N GLY A 479 3.94 -41.97 -9.96
CA GLY A 479 4.31 -41.55 -11.31
C GLY A 479 3.24 -40.75 -12.09
N PHE A 480 2.21 -40.23 -11.43
CA PHE A 480 1.19 -39.35 -12.03
C PHE A 480 1.30 -37.91 -11.51
N MET A 481 1.10 -36.91 -12.40
CA MET A 481 1.08 -35.49 -12.06
C MET A 481 -0.30 -34.87 -12.23
N ILE A 482 -0.55 -33.80 -11.47
CA ILE A 482 -1.79 -33.01 -11.54
C ILE A 482 -1.52 -31.61 -12.12
N CYS A 483 -2.42 -31.14 -12.98
CA CYS A 483 -2.41 -29.77 -13.48
C CYS A 483 -3.76 -29.13 -13.21
N CYS A 484 -3.78 -27.96 -12.59
CA CYS A 484 -5.00 -27.22 -12.29
C CYS A 484 -5.13 -26.02 -13.24
N ARG A 485 -6.35 -25.74 -13.71
CA ARG A 485 -6.64 -24.54 -14.50
C ARG A 485 -7.35 -23.50 -13.64
N LEU A 486 -6.68 -22.38 -13.42
CA LEU A 486 -7.16 -21.21 -12.66
C LEU A 486 -7.34 -20.05 -13.63
N ASP A 487 -8.57 -19.57 -13.82
CA ASP A 487 -8.87 -18.37 -14.64
C ASP A 487 -8.11 -18.34 -15.99
N ASP A 488 -8.22 -19.45 -16.74
CA ASP A 488 -7.53 -19.72 -18.03
C ASP A 488 -5.99 -19.88 -18.00
N THR A 489 -5.38 -19.89 -16.82
CA THR A 489 -3.94 -20.18 -16.63
C THR A 489 -3.75 -21.63 -16.17
N LEU A 490 -2.87 -22.38 -16.85
CA LEU A 490 -2.49 -23.74 -16.46
C LEU A 490 -1.41 -23.67 -15.38
N VAL A 491 -1.71 -24.16 -14.19
CA VAL A 491 -0.75 -24.31 -13.09
C VAL A 491 -0.44 -25.80 -12.96
N VAL A 492 0.80 -26.18 -13.27
CA VAL A 492 1.30 -27.55 -13.12
C VAL A 492 1.74 -27.72 -11.67
N ILE A 493 1.15 -28.67 -10.94
CA ILE A 493 1.48 -28.89 -9.52
C ILE A 493 1.82 -30.36 -9.36
N GLY A 494 3.11 -30.64 -9.12
CA GLY A 494 3.77 -31.95 -9.18
C GLY A 494 2.95 -33.18 -8.73
N ASP A 495 3.44 -33.88 -7.70
CA ASP A 495 2.82 -35.13 -7.26
C ASP A 495 1.47 -34.87 -6.57
N VAL A 496 0.54 -35.82 -6.68
CA VAL A 496 -0.86 -35.72 -6.22
C VAL A 496 -0.96 -35.32 -4.74
N GLY A 497 0.01 -35.75 -3.91
CA GLY A 497 0.07 -35.43 -2.49
C GLY A 497 0.53 -34.01 -2.14
N ALA A 498 1.11 -33.27 -3.10
CA ALA A 498 1.75 -31.98 -2.88
C ALA A 498 0.84 -30.77 -3.18
N LEU A 499 -0.42 -31.01 -3.55
CA LEU A 499 -1.31 -29.93 -3.95
C LEU A 499 -1.82 -29.11 -2.75
N ASP A 500 -1.85 -27.79 -2.89
CA ASP A 500 -2.47 -26.89 -1.92
C ASP A 500 -4.00 -26.89 -2.07
N ALA A 501 -4.72 -26.98 -0.95
CA ALA A 501 -6.19 -27.00 -0.94
C ALA A 501 -6.81 -25.71 -1.50
N ASP A 502 -6.14 -24.56 -1.37
CA ASP A 502 -6.63 -23.25 -1.84
C ASP A 502 -6.48 -23.08 -3.35
N VAL A 503 -5.48 -23.71 -3.95
CA VAL A 503 -5.33 -23.74 -5.41
C VAL A 503 -6.47 -24.56 -6.03
N LEU A 504 -6.83 -25.68 -5.42
CA LEU A 504 -7.93 -26.52 -5.91
C LEU A 504 -9.31 -25.91 -5.68
N ARG A 505 -9.52 -25.19 -4.57
CA ARG A 505 -10.79 -24.48 -4.30
C ARG A 505 -11.16 -23.51 -5.42
N ARG A 506 -10.15 -22.84 -5.99
CA ARG A 506 -10.30 -21.87 -7.08
C ARG A 506 -10.24 -22.50 -8.47
N ALA A 507 -9.80 -23.75 -8.58
CA ALA A 507 -9.68 -24.43 -9.87
C ALA A 507 -11.04 -24.57 -10.55
N THR A 508 -11.05 -24.41 -11.87
CA THR A 508 -12.24 -24.62 -12.72
C THR A 508 -12.20 -25.99 -13.40
N ALA A 509 -11.01 -26.54 -13.58
CA ALA A 509 -10.77 -27.90 -14.05
C ALA A 509 -9.44 -28.44 -13.49
N ILE A 510 -9.39 -29.75 -13.28
CA ILE A 510 -8.23 -30.48 -12.77
C ILE A 510 -7.87 -31.56 -13.78
N ARG A 511 -6.61 -31.65 -14.19
CA ARG A 511 -6.10 -32.70 -15.09
C ARG A 511 -5.15 -33.62 -14.36
N VAL A 512 -5.24 -34.92 -14.63
CA VAL A 512 -4.37 -35.95 -14.04
C VAL A 512 -3.79 -36.81 -15.17
N GLY A 513 -2.48 -37.00 -15.19
CA GLY A 513 -1.81 -37.81 -16.23
C GLY A 513 -0.43 -38.29 -15.80
N PRO A 514 0.20 -39.21 -16.54
CA PRO A 514 1.53 -39.73 -16.19
C PRO A 514 2.61 -38.65 -16.26
N ALA A 515 3.56 -38.69 -15.34
CA ALA A 515 4.66 -37.73 -15.25
C ALA A 515 5.54 -37.76 -16.51
N GLY A 516 5.81 -36.59 -17.10
CA GLY A 516 6.67 -36.44 -18.28
C GLY A 516 6.01 -36.65 -19.65
N SER A 517 4.69 -36.89 -19.71
CA SER A 517 3.97 -37.04 -20.99
C SER A 517 3.69 -35.67 -21.64
N GLU A 518 4.38 -35.33 -22.73
CA GLU A 518 4.12 -34.11 -23.52
C GLU A 518 2.79 -34.14 -24.32
N ALA A 519 2.09 -35.29 -24.39
CA ALA A 519 0.85 -35.42 -25.15
C ALA A 519 -0.41 -35.12 -24.30
N PRO A 520 -1.20 -34.06 -24.60
CA PRO A 520 -2.39 -33.68 -23.80
C PRO A 520 -3.55 -34.69 -23.88
N GLU A 521 -3.55 -35.57 -24.89
CA GLU A 521 -4.57 -36.61 -25.13
C GLU A 521 -4.43 -37.84 -24.22
N SER A 522 -3.36 -37.91 -23.41
CA SER A 522 -3.19 -38.99 -22.44
C SER A 522 -3.83 -38.69 -21.07
N SER A 523 -4.30 -37.45 -20.82
CA SER A 523 -4.77 -37.00 -19.49
C SER A 523 -6.27 -37.20 -19.20
N LEU A 524 -6.61 -37.45 -17.93
CA LEU A 524 -7.94 -37.40 -17.34
C LEU A 524 -8.27 -35.93 -17.01
N GLU A 525 -9.39 -35.40 -17.48
CA GLU A 525 -9.81 -34.01 -17.21
C GLU A 525 -11.09 -34.00 -16.38
N ILE A 526 -10.98 -33.58 -15.12
CA ILE A 526 -12.09 -33.44 -14.17
C ILE A 526 -12.58 -31.99 -14.23
N GLU A 527 -13.82 -31.80 -14.64
CA GLU A 527 -14.43 -30.48 -14.75
C GLU A 527 -15.27 -30.19 -13.51
N LEU A 528 -15.02 -29.03 -12.88
CA LEU A 528 -15.69 -28.67 -11.63
C LEU A 528 -16.90 -27.78 -11.95
N LEU A 529 -18.10 -28.32 -11.82
CA LEU A 529 -19.33 -27.65 -12.20
C LEU A 529 -19.66 -26.49 -11.24
N ALA A 530 -20.12 -25.37 -11.79
CA ALA A 530 -20.61 -24.23 -11.01
C ALA A 530 -22.00 -24.53 -10.44
N PRO A 531 -22.35 -24.01 -9.24
CA PRO A 531 -23.68 -24.18 -8.68
C PRO A 531 -24.64 -23.31 -9.49
N SER A 532 -25.42 -23.92 -10.37
CA SER A 532 -26.53 -23.23 -10.99
C SER A 532 -27.60 -22.99 -9.93
N ALA A 533 -28.01 -21.73 -9.77
CA ALA A 533 -29.18 -21.35 -9.00
C ALA A 533 -30.47 -21.89 -9.66
N SER A 534 -30.76 -23.17 -9.44
CA SER A 534 -32.08 -23.81 -9.52
C SER A 534 -31.88 -25.33 -9.32
N GLY A 535 -32.53 -25.88 -8.29
CA GLY A 535 -32.17 -27.11 -7.60
C GLY A 535 -32.16 -28.43 -8.38
N LEU A 536 -31.43 -29.40 -7.81
CA LEU A 536 -31.94 -30.74 -7.53
C LEU A 536 -31.15 -31.37 -6.38
N VAL A 537 -31.90 -32.02 -5.49
CA VAL A 537 -31.45 -32.70 -4.27
C VAL A 537 -31.00 -34.12 -4.62
N ALA A 538 -29.94 -34.61 -3.98
CA ALA A 538 -29.77 -36.03 -3.69
C ALA A 538 -29.39 -36.21 -2.21
N ILE A 539 -30.25 -36.91 -1.47
CA ILE A 539 -30.09 -37.28 -0.06
C ILE A 539 -29.19 -38.51 0.01
N ASP A 540 -28.18 -38.52 0.89
CA ASP A 540 -27.71 -39.76 1.54
C ASP A 540 -27.97 -39.66 3.06
N PRO A 541 -28.60 -40.67 3.69
CA PRO A 541 -29.44 -40.51 4.88
C PRO A 541 -28.73 -40.81 6.22
N ARG A 542 -27.40 -40.77 6.31
CA ARG A 542 -26.68 -41.20 7.53
C ARG A 542 -25.34 -40.48 7.75
N ALA A 543 -25.29 -39.48 8.63
CA ALA A 543 -24.28 -39.35 9.70
C ALA A 543 -24.29 -37.94 10.31
N SER A 544 -24.17 -37.88 11.64
CA SER A 544 -24.51 -36.78 12.52
C SER A 544 -23.33 -35.86 12.89
N ARG A 545 -23.70 -34.64 13.32
CA ARG A 545 -22.97 -33.75 14.25
C ARG A 545 -22.13 -34.51 15.29
N ALA A 546 -20.82 -34.60 15.10
CA ALA A 546 -19.80 -34.75 16.16
C ALA A 546 -18.40 -34.64 15.52
N ASP A 547 -17.42 -34.24 16.31
CA ASP A 547 -15.98 -34.29 16.02
C ASP A 547 -15.38 -33.14 15.19
N TRP A 548 -15.67 -31.90 15.61
CA TRP A 548 -14.75 -30.77 15.45
C TRP A 548 -14.05 -30.48 16.77
N GLY A 549 -13.12 -31.35 17.13
CA GLY A 549 -12.30 -31.17 18.32
C GLY A 549 -11.02 -31.96 18.21
N ALA A 550 -9.93 -31.28 17.85
CA ALA A 550 -8.59 -31.43 18.41
C ALA A 550 -7.52 -31.00 17.39
N LEU A 551 -6.71 -30.02 17.82
CA LEU A 551 -5.23 -30.00 17.77
C LEU A 551 -4.59 -30.38 16.42
N GLY A 552 -3.81 -29.54 15.78
CA GLY A 552 -2.87 -28.57 16.34
C GLY A 552 -1.63 -28.54 15.43
N ASP A 553 -0.87 -27.46 15.55
CA ASP A 553 0.48 -27.22 15.03
C ASP A 553 1.26 -28.47 14.58
N VAL A 554 1.84 -28.40 13.37
CA VAL A 554 3.30 -28.52 13.18
C VAL A 554 3.69 -27.72 11.93
N GLY A 555 4.54 -26.69 12.09
CA GLY A 555 5.09 -25.92 10.98
C GLY A 555 6.23 -26.64 10.24
N ALA A 556 6.65 -26.03 9.12
CA ALA A 556 8.05 -25.74 8.76
C ALA A 556 8.31 -25.81 7.24
N GLY A 557 8.84 -24.71 6.70
CA GLY A 557 9.70 -24.64 5.51
C GLY A 557 8.99 -24.72 4.16
N SER A 558 9.27 -23.89 3.16
CA SER A 558 10.38 -22.95 2.97
C SER A 558 10.11 -22.01 1.79
N ASP A 559 10.58 -20.77 1.94
CA ASP A 559 11.20 -19.93 0.91
C ASP A 559 10.45 -19.63 -0.39
N VAL A 560 9.49 -18.70 -0.27
CA VAL A 560 9.43 -17.56 -1.19
C VAL A 560 9.99 -16.37 -0.41
N ARG A 561 10.92 -15.61 -0.99
CA ARG A 561 11.44 -14.35 -0.43
C ARG A 561 10.31 -13.30 -0.32
N GLY A 562 9.38 -13.51 0.59
CA GLY A 562 8.58 -12.50 1.25
C GLY A 562 9.37 -12.10 2.48
N GLY A 563 10.16 -11.03 2.34
CA GLY A 563 10.84 -10.41 3.47
C GLY A 563 9.80 -10.04 4.53
N THR A 564 10.04 -10.52 5.74
CA THR A 564 9.29 -10.20 6.94
C THR A 564 9.12 -8.69 7.04
N LEU A 565 7.87 -8.25 7.05
CA LEU A 565 7.44 -6.86 7.11
C LEU A 565 8.05 -6.16 8.33
N TRP A 566 8.99 -5.26 8.09
CA TRP A 566 9.03 -4.01 8.85
C TRP A 566 7.66 -3.33 8.67
N PRO A 567 7.05 -2.67 9.66
CA PRO A 567 5.83 -1.86 9.49
C PRO A 567 5.97 -0.66 8.53
N GLY A 568 7.01 -0.65 7.69
CA GLY A 568 7.55 0.52 7.01
C GLY A 568 7.95 0.30 5.56
N HIS A 569 7.13 -0.40 4.75
CA HIS A 569 6.95 0.04 3.34
C HIS A 569 6.20 1.39 3.29
N ARG A 570 6.57 2.31 4.18
CA ARG A 570 6.19 3.71 4.12
C ARG A 570 7.16 4.32 3.13
N ALA A 571 6.66 4.69 1.96
CA ALA A 571 7.40 5.57 1.08
C ALA A 571 7.88 6.78 1.92
N SER A 572 9.19 7.05 1.82
CA SER A 572 9.84 8.32 2.13
C SER A 572 9.80 8.88 3.57
N VAL A 573 10.43 8.18 4.51
CA VAL A 573 10.80 8.77 5.82
C VAL A 573 12.29 9.15 5.91
N VAL A 574 13.04 9.04 4.82
CA VAL A 574 14.49 9.26 4.81
C VAL A 574 14.84 10.47 3.95
N ASP A 575 15.48 11.46 4.56
CA ASP A 575 16.07 12.60 3.87
C ASP A 575 17.53 12.34 3.50
N VAL A 576 18.02 13.09 2.52
CA VAL A 576 19.43 13.12 2.14
C VAL A 576 19.99 14.50 2.40
N ALA A 577 21.13 14.56 3.09
CA ALA A 577 21.88 15.80 3.28
C ALA A 577 23.25 15.69 2.58
N TYR A 578 23.43 16.52 1.56
CA TYR A 578 24.70 16.74 0.90
C TYR A 578 25.55 17.72 1.70
N LEU A 579 26.76 17.29 2.05
CA LEU A 579 27.77 18.14 2.64
C LEU A 579 28.74 18.63 1.58
N LEU A 580 28.72 19.95 1.32
CA LEU A 580 29.74 20.60 0.51
C LEU A 580 30.59 21.48 1.44
N PRO A 581 31.75 20.99 1.91
CA PRO A 581 32.63 21.82 2.73
C PRO A 581 33.11 23.01 1.89
N GLY A 582 32.88 24.22 2.40
CA GLY A 582 33.47 25.43 1.83
C GLY A 582 34.99 25.32 1.81
N SER A 583 35.59 25.52 0.64
CA SER A 583 37.04 25.44 0.33
C SER A 583 37.63 24.04 0.08
N VAL A 584 37.59 23.61 -1.20
CA VAL A 584 38.68 22.85 -1.82
C VAL A 584 39.05 23.58 -3.11
N ASP A 585 40.12 24.38 -3.01
CA ASP A 585 40.73 25.20 -4.06
C ASP A 585 39.88 26.38 -4.61
N ARG A 586 40.50 27.56 -4.72
CA ARG A 586 39.85 28.81 -5.16
C ARG A 586 40.01 29.06 -6.67
N SER A 587 40.63 28.12 -7.38
CA SER A 587 40.75 28.22 -8.83
C SER A 587 39.36 28.08 -9.49
N PRO A 588 39.01 28.92 -10.47
CA PRO A 588 37.75 28.78 -11.19
C PRO A 588 37.54 27.39 -11.81
N SER A 589 38.64 26.73 -12.21
CA SER A 589 38.62 25.37 -12.75
C SER A 589 38.21 24.34 -11.69
N SER A 590 38.82 24.31 -10.50
CA SER A 590 38.44 23.35 -9.44
C SER A 590 36.97 23.48 -9.01
N ARG A 591 36.45 24.71 -8.97
CA ARG A 591 35.03 24.99 -8.68
C ARG A 591 34.09 24.43 -9.73
N LEU A 592 34.39 24.66 -11.02
CA LEU A 592 33.58 24.12 -12.13
C LEU A 592 33.53 22.59 -12.11
N HIS A 593 34.64 21.93 -11.76
CA HIS A 593 34.70 20.48 -11.68
C HIS A 593 33.96 19.92 -10.46
N ALA A 594 34.07 20.57 -9.29
CA ALA A 594 33.29 20.22 -8.10
C ALA A 594 31.79 20.37 -8.34
N ASP A 595 31.36 21.44 -9.03
CA ASP A 595 29.97 21.66 -9.42
C ASP A 595 29.47 20.58 -10.38
N CYS A 596 30.28 20.17 -11.36
CA CYS A 596 29.97 19.05 -12.26
C CYS A 596 29.83 17.72 -11.51
N ARG A 597 30.75 17.40 -10.60
CA ARG A 597 30.72 16.17 -9.79
C ARG A 597 29.50 16.14 -8.87
N LEU A 598 29.19 17.25 -8.19
CA LEU A 598 28.00 17.40 -7.37
C LEU A 598 26.71 17.21 -8.18
N ARG A 599 26.62 17.82 -9.37
CA ARG A 599 25.47 17.69 -10.26
C ARG A 599 25.17 16.23 -10.59
N TYR A 600 26.17 15.47 -11.06
CA TYR A 600 25.97 14.07 -11.43
C TYR A 600 25.73 13.17 -10.22
N SER A 601 26.34 13.48 -9.06
CA SER A 601 26.02 12.79 -7.81
C SER A 601 24.54 12.94 -7.47
N MET A 602 24.01 14.16 -7.49
CA MET A 602 22.59 14.43 -7.22
C MET A 602 21.66 13.83 -8.28
N ARG A 603 22.04 13.84 -9.56
CA ARG A 603 21.28 13.11 -10.60
C ARG A 603 21.22 11.61 -10.32
N SER A 604 22.36 11.01 -9.96
CA SER A 604 22.40 9.58 -9.65
C SER A 604 21.48 9.24 -8.47
N LEU A 605 21.45 10.07 -7.42
CA LEU A 605 20.51 9.96 -6.31
C LEU A 605 19.06 10.07 -6.80
N ALA A 606 18.74 11.12 -7.57
CA ALA A 606 17.39 11.39 -8.05
C ALA A 606 16.83 10.27 -8.96
N LEU A 607 17.71 9.58 -9.68
CA LEU A 607 17.38 8.47 -10.57
C LEU A 607 17.26 7.14 -9.83
N LEU A 608 18.02 6.93 -8.76
CA LEU A 608 18.27 5.59 -8.20
C LEU A 608 17.99 5.45 -6.70
N ALA A 609 17.48 6.49 -6.04
CA ALA A 609 17.03 6.45 -4.65
C ALA A 609 15.59 7.00 -4.53
N PRO A 610 14.58 6.31 -5.10
CA PRO A 610 13.21 6.84 -5.20
C PRO A 610 12.47 6.95 -3.85
N PHE A 611 13.05 6.38 -2.79
CA PHE A 611 12.51 6.44 -1.43
C PHE A 611 12.90 7.73 -0.69
N VAL A 612 13.76 8.58 -1.24
CA VAL A 612 14.20 9.80 -0.57
C VAL A 612 13.04 10.81 -0.51
N ARG A 613 12.86 11.45 0.65
CA ARG A 613 11.82 12.47 0.88
C ARG A 613 12.29 13.85 0.43
N ASN A 614 13.30 14.40 1.11
CA ASN A 614 13.92 15.69 0.81
C ASN A 614 15.41 15.54 0.52
N VAL A 615 15.93 16.43 -0.33
CA VAL A 615 17.37 16.55 -0.62
C VAL A 615 17.84 17.94 -0.20
N TYR A 616 18.69 17.97 0.82
CA TYR A 616 19.30 19.19 1.34
C TYR A 616 20.73 19.34 0.80
N LEU A 617 21.08 20.52 0.30
CA LEU A 617 22.46 20.91 0.03
C LEU A 617 22.92 21.88 1.11
N VAL A 618 23.79 21.38 1.98
CA VAL A 618 24.37 22.15 3.08
C VAL A 618 25.70 22.71 2.61
N THR A 619 25.73 24.03 2.39
CA THR A 619 26.88 24.70 1.76
C THR A 619 27.01 26.14 2.25
N ALA A 620 28.26 26.63 2.31
CA ALA A 620 28.56 28.05 2.52
C ALA A 620 28.56 28.85 1.20
N GLU A 621 28.53 28.16 0.07
CA GLU A 621 28.57 28.75 -1.27
C GLU A 621 27.14 29.11 -1.75
N PRO A 622 27.00 30.00 -2.75
CA PRO A 622 25.73 30.24 -3.41
C PRO A 622 25.14 28.96 -4.04
N ARG A 623 23.84 28.99 -4.34
CA ARG A 623 23.14 27.91 -5.06
C ARG A 623 23.91 27.58 -6.37
N PRO A 624 24.17 26.30 -6.68
CA PRO A 624 24.87 25.91 -7.89
C PRO A 624 24.15 26.44 -9.14
N SER A 625 24.91 26.95 -10.12
CA SER A 625 24.36 27.60 -11.31
C SER A 625 23.49 26.70 -12.20
N TRP A 626 23.68 25.38 -12.10
CA TRP A 626 22.90 24.38 -12.82
C TRP A 626 21.58 24.00 -12.13
N ALA A 627 21.39 24.38 -10.86
CA ALA A 627 20.18 24.13 -10.09
C ALA A 627 19.29 25.38 -10.14
N SER A 628 18.24 25.35 -10.97
CA SER A 628 17.31 26.49 -11.06
C SER A 628 16.58 26.74 -9.73
N ASP A 629 16.00 27.93 -9.56
CA ASP A 629 15.16 28.26 -8.39
C ASP A 629 13.93 27.34 -8.30
N GLU A 630 13.52 26.73 -9.41
CA GLU A 630 12.42 25.79 -9.49
C GLU A 630 12.80 24.34 -9.16
N SER A 631 14.07 24.04 -8.85
CA SER A 631 14.44 22.66 -8.51
C SER A 631 13.98 22.23 -7.12
N ALA A 632 13.72 20.94 -6.94
CA ALA A 632 13.34 20.33 -5.64
C ALA A 632 14.49 20.28 -4.61
N LEU A 633 15.62 20.93 -4.90
CA LEU A 633 16.80 21.01 -4.03
C LEU A 633 16.66 22.11 -2.97
N ILE A 634 16.71 21.73 -1.70
CA ILE A 634 16.69 22.65 -0.57
C ILE A 634 18.12 23.07 -0.23
N VAL A 635 18.51 24.30 -0.54
CA VAL A 635 19.84 24.81 -0.20
C VAL A 635 19.78 25.44 1.18
N VAL A 636 20.62 24.96 2.09
CA VAL A 636 20.67 25.41 3.48
C VAL A 636 22.00 26.09 3.74
N GLY A 637 21.94 27.37 4.10
CA GLY A 637 23.11 28.17 4.42
C GLY A 637 23.60 27.98 5.87
N PRO A 638 24.85 28.35 6.18
CA PRO A 638 25.42 28.23 7.53
C PRO A 638 24.64 29.02 8.58
N ARG A 639 24.10 30.19 8.17
CA ARG A 639 23.35 31.11 9.05
C ARG A 639 22.04 30.51 9.58
N GLU A 640 21.50 29.53 8.87
CA GLU A 640 20.25 28.86 9.27
C GLU A 640 20.50 27.79 10.33
N LEU A 641 21.73 27.27 10.44
CA LEU A 641 22.07 26.13 11.29
C LEU A 641 22.90 26.50 12.51
N VAL A 642 23.58 27.64 12.45
CA VAL A 642 24.60 28.06 13.41
C VAL A 642 24.22 29.43 14.00
N PRO A 643 24.25 29.60 15.33
CA PRO A 643 24.02 30.90 15.97
C PRO A 643 24.97 31.98 15.44
N GLU A 644 24.50 33.23 15.34
CA GLU A 644 25.26 34.32 14.71
C GLU A 644 26.68 34.52 15.29
N GLY A 645 26.87 34.30 16.60
CA GLY A 645 28.18 34.40 17.26
C GLY A 645 29.20 33.32 16.87
N ALA A 646 28.75 32.19 16.31
CA ALA A 646 29.61 31.07 15.89
C ALA A 646 29.95 31.10 14.38
N LEU A 647 29.33 32.01 13.61
CA LEU A 647 29.60 32.23 12.18
C LEU A 647 30.94 32.91 11.89
N ALA A 648 31.58 33.51 12.90
CA ALA A 648 32.91 34.12 12.77
C ALA A 648 34.02 33.07 12.54
N SER A 649 33.71 31.78 12.75
CA SER A 649 34.61 30.66 12.45
C SER A 649 34.57 30.35 10.95
N PRO A 650 35.71 30.41 10.23
CA PRO A 650 35.79 30.04 8.81
C PRO A 650 35.78 28.52 8.59
N ASP A 651 35.42 27.72 9.60
CA ASP A 651 35.50 26.27 9.55
C ASP A 651 34.27 25.66 8.85
N PRO A 652 34.39 25.16 7.60
CA PRO A 652 33.28 24.50 6.90
C PRO A 652 32.76 23.26 7.64
N ARG A 653 33.55 22.70 8.57
CA ARG A 653 33.20 21.53 9.37
C ARG A 653 32.21 21.85 10.49
N LEU A 654 32.03 23.13 10.81
CA LEU A 654 31.03 23.60 11.77
C LEU A 654 29.61 23.44 11.20
N ILE A 655 29.44 23.66 9.89
CA ILE A 655 28.17 23.51 9.17
C ILE A 655 27.76 22.03 9.11
N GLY A 656 28.72 21.14 8.83
CA GLY A 656 28.47 19.69 8.77
C GLY A 656 27.95 19.11 10.08
N SER A 657 28.51 19.54 11.21
CA SER A 657 28.03 19.13 12.54
C SER A 657 26.62 19.64 12.88
N ALA A 658 26.19 20.72 12.22
CA ALA A 658 24.90 21.34 12.45
C ALA A 658 23.79 20.80 11.53
N VAL A 659 24.06 19.80 10.68
CA VAL A 659 23.06 19.16 9.79
C VAL A 659 21.81 18.74 10.55
N ARG A 660 21.95 18.20 11.77
CA ARG A 660 20.81 17.79 12.60
C ARG A 660 19.83 18.92 12.94
N ARG A 661 20.23 20.18 12.77
CA ARG A 661 19.42 21.38 13.05
C ARG A 661 18.63 21.86 11.84
N ILE A 662 18.79 21.21 10.67
CA ILE A 662 17.99 21.52 9.49
C ILE A 662 16.51 21.37 9.86
N PRO A 663 15.71 22.44 9.76
CA PRO A 663 14.29 22.37 10.05
C PRO A 663 13.62 21.31 9.16
N GLY A 664 12.89 20.39 9.79
CA GLY A 664 12.15 19.34 9.09
C GLY A 664 12.98 18.12 8.67
N LEU A 665 14.29 18.06 8.96
CA LEU A 665 15.11 16.87 8.69
C LEU A 665 14.55 15.64 9.43
N SER A 666 14.44 14.51 8.73
CA SER A 666 13.94 13.26 9.28
C SER A 666 14.88 12.69 10.36
N GLU A 667 14.30 11.93 11.31
CA GLU A 667 15.10 11.22 12.33
C GLU A 667 16.14 10.29 11.70
N HIS A 668 15.80 9.65 10.59
CA HIS A 668 16.69 8.79 9.80
C HIS A 668 17.05 9.53 8.52
N PHE A 669 18.33 9.79 8.29
CA PHE A 669 18.77 10.50 7.09
C PHE A 669 20.09 9.92 6.58
N ILE A 670 20.44 10.23 5.33
CA ILE A 670 21.66 9.76 4.69
C ILE A 670 22.55 10.97 4.43
N LEU A 671 23.77 10.92 4.95
CA LEU A 671 24.83 11.88 4.66
C LEU A 671 25.53 11.47 3.37
N VAL A 672 25.56 12.39 2.41
CA VAL A 672 26.17 12.17 1.10
C VAL A 672 27.21 13.26 0.83
N THR A 673 28.29 12.89 0.15
CA THR A 673 29.30 13.85 -0.33
C THR A 673 29.21 13.96 -1.85
N HIS A 674 29.74 15.05 -2.42
CA HIS A 674 29.78 15.27 -3.87
C HIS A 674 30.59 14.22 -4.66
N HIS A 675 31.29 13.31 -3.97
CA HIS A 675 32.04 12.21 -4.56
C HIS A 675 31.28 10.88 -4.60
N THR A 676 30.07 10.82 -4.05
CA THR A 676 29.28 9.58 -3.95
C THR A 676 28.25 9.49 -5.06
N TYR A 677 28.13 8.33 -5.69
CA TYR A 677 27.21 8.08 -6.80
C TYR A 677 26.47 6.75 -6.60
N PHE A 678 25.29 6.63 -7.20
CA PHE A 678 24.43 5.44 -7.14
C PHE A 678 24.50 4.71 -8.49
N GLY A 679 24.85 3.43 -8.54
CA GLY A 679 24.99 2.70 -9.81
C GLY A 679 23.78 1.85 -10.19
N ARG A 680 22.89 1.56 -9.24
CA ARG A 680 21.60 0.88 -9.43
C ARG A 680 20.58 1.38 -8.41
N GLU A 681 19.31 1.04 -8.63
CA GLU A 681 18.23 1.39 -7.72
C GLU A 681 18.51 0.85 -6.30
N THR A 682 18.30 1.72 -5.33
CA THR A 682 18.52 1.48 -3.90
C THR A 682 17.23 1.65 -3.12
N PHE A 683 17.14 0.98 -1.97
CA PHE A 683 15.97 0.96 -1.11
C PHE A 683 16.35 1.40 0.32
N VAL A 684 15.35 1.78 1.14
CA VAL A 684 15.57 2.12 2.55
C VAL A 684 16.34 1.02 3.29
N ASP A 685 16.05 -0.25 2.96
CA ASP A 685 16.69 -1.42 3.57
C ASP A 685 18.18 -1.55 3.23
N ASP A 686 18.70 -0.85 2.22
CA ASP A 686 20.14 -0.77 1.96
C ASP A 686 20.87 0.05 3.03
N PHE A 687 20.16 0.98 3.68
CA PHE A 687 20.70 1.99 4.60
C PHE A 687 20.32 1.74 6.05
N PHE A 688 19.14 1.16 6.29
CA PHE A 688 18.61 0.94 7.62
C PHE A 688 18.16 -0.52 7.80
N GLY A 689 18.37 -1.07 8.99
CA GLY A 689 17.95 -2.42 9.36
C GLY A 689 16.55 -2.47 9.94
N VAL A 690 16.10 -3.71 10.20
CA VAL A 690 14.96 -3.98 11.08
C VAL A 690 15.29 -3.35 12.44
N GLY A 691 14.64 -2.24 12.77
CA GLY A 691 14.91 -1.42 13.95
C GLY A 691 15.02 0.07 13.63
N GLY A 692 15.22 0.44 12.36
CA GLY A 692 15.70 1.77 11.99
C GLY A 692 17.21 1.96 12.24
N LEU A 693 17.93 0.89 12.61
CA LEU A 693 19.36 0.96 12.89
C LEU A 693 20.16 1.26 11.60
N PRO A 694 21.04 2.28 11.59
CA PRO A 694 21.93 2.55 10.46
C PRO A 694 22.81 1.34 10.12
N LYS A 695 22.92 1.03 8.82
CA LYS A 695 23.84 0.04 8.25
C LYS A 695 25.10 0.74 7.76
N LEU A 696 26.14 0.75 8.59
CA LEU A 696 27.39 1.46 8.30
C LEU A 696 28.37 0.56 7.55
N ARG A 697 29.06 1.11 6.55
CA ARG A 697 30.04 0.36 5.77
C ARG A 697 31.46 0.72 6.19
N LEU A 698 32.22 -0.27 6.63
CA LEU A 698 33.65 -0.14 6.88
C LEU A 698 34.46 -0.60 5.65
N THR A 699 35.54 0.11 5.32
CA THR A 699 36.44 -0.30 4.24
C THR A 699 37.22 -1.58 4.63
N ALA A 700 37.57 -2.41 3.64
CA ALA A 700 38.52 -3.51 3.83
C ALA A 700 39.98 -3.02 3.90
N ASP A 701 40.29 -1.88 3.28
CA ASP A 701 41.64 -1.30 3.22
C ASP A 701 41.72 -0.06 4.13
N ARG A 702 42.67 -0.09 5.07
CA ARG A 702 42.96 0.98 6.03
C ARG A 702 43.33 2.33 5.38
N ARG A 703 43.71 2.35 4.11
CA ARG A 703 44.10 3.57 3.38
C ARG A 703 42.90 4.36 2.85
N PHE A 704 41.75 3.71 2.72
CA PHE A 704 40.57 4.29 2.09
C PHE A 704 39.49 4.63 3.13
N GLY A 705 39.69 5.75 3.85
CA GLY A 705 38.69 6.44 4.68
C GLY A 705 39.34 7.14 5.89
N ALA A 706 38.72 8.09 6.60
CA ALA A 706 37.38 8.68 6.52
C ALA A 706 37.47 10.19 6.85
N CYS A 707 36.60 11.00 6.24
CA CYS A 707 35.95 12.16 6.84
C CYS A 707 34.76 12.55 5.96
N LEU A 708 33.59 12.75 6.59
CA LEU A 708 32.39 13.23 5.90
C LEU A 708 32.50 14.72 5.53
N THR A 709 33.47 15.40 6.11
CA THR A 709 33.67 16.86 6.02
C THR A 709 35.06 17.29 5.53
N SER A 710 35.99 16.35 5.27
CA SER A 710 37.36 16.65 4.85
C SER A 710 37.91 15.59 3.90
N SER A 711 38.77 16.03 2.99
CA SER A 711 39.48 15.17 2.04
C SER A 711 40.79 14.62 2.63
N SER A 712 41.11 14.92 3.89
CA SER A 712 42.47 14.77 4.43
C SER A 712 42.72 13.41 5.11
N PRO A 713 43.87 12.76 4.87
CA PRO A 713 44.23 11.45 5.43
C PRO A 713 44.27 11.35 6.97
N GLY A 714 44.26 12.47 7.71
CA GLY A 714 44.40 12.48 9.18
C GLY A 714 43.11 12.45 9.99
N ALA A 715 41.94 12.48 9.36
CA ALA A 715 40.68 12.55 10.09
C ALA A 715 40.28 11.20 10.75
N HIS A 716 40.55 10.07 10.09
CA HIS A 716 40.39 8.76 10.72
C HIS A 716 41.33 8.61 11.92
N ASP A 717 42.61 9.02 11.79
CA ASP A 717 43.57 8.99 12.90
C ASP A 717 43.10 9.85 14.09
N GLY A 718 42.49 11.01 13.80
CA GLY A 718 41.83 11.85 14.79
C GLY A 718 40.71 11.12 15.54
N VAL A 719 39.84 10.40 14.81
CA VAL A 719 38.77 9.57 15.40
C VAL A 719 39.34 8.41 16.20
N VAL A 720 40.36 7.71 15.69
CA VAL A 720 41.02 6.59 16.39
C VAL A 720 41.62 7.05 17.71
N ARG A 721 42.32 8.19 17.71
CA ARG A 721 42.88 8.79 18.92
C ARG A 721 41.78 9.20 19.89
N PHE A 722 40.77 9.93 19.42
CA PHE A 722 39.62 10.34 20.24
C PHE A 722 38.89 9.16 20.87
N ALA A 723 38.60 8.13 20.07
CA ALA A 723 37.94 6.91 20.52
C ALA A 723 38.81 6.10 21.49
N GLY A 724 40.12 6.02 21.25
CA GLY A 724 41.06 5.40 22.18
C GLY A 724 41.07 6.11 23.55
N GLU A 725 41.12 7.45 23.55
CA GLU A 725 41.13 8.28 24.76
C GLU A 725 39.78 8.25 25.51
N ARG A 726 38.65 8.28 24.81
CA ARG A 726 37.31 8.43 25.42
C ARG A 726 36.54 7.12 25.60
N TRP A 727 36.76 6.13 24.75
CA TRP A 727 36.04 4.84 24.75
C TRP A 727 36.95 3.65 25.09
N GLY A 728 38.25 3.89 25.28
CA GLY A 728 39.26 2.86 25.58
C GLY A 728 39.69 2.04 24.36
N ARG A 729 38.98 2.14 23.24
CA ARG A 729 39.32 1.46 21.98
C ARG A 729 38.82 2.27 20.79
N GLY A 730 39.71 2.46 19.81
CA GLY A 730 39.37 3.07 18.53
C GLY A 730 38.93 2.06 17.46
N PRO A 731 38.23 2.52 16.41
CA PRO A 731 37.94 1.70 15.24
C PRO A 731 39.23 1.25 14.55
N ASP A 732 39.24 0.04 14.02
CA ASP A 732 40.38 -0.59 13.34
C ASP A 732 40.37 -0.41 11.81
N ARG A 733 39.18 -0.07 11.28
CA ARG A 733 38.90 0.16 9.87
C ARG A 733 38.14 1.48 9.69
N PRO A 734 38.47 2.28 8.68
CA PRO A 734 37.68 3.45 8.34
C PRO A 734 36.27 3.12 7.81
N LEU A 735 35.41 4.13 7.74
CA LEU A 735 34.19 4.08 6.94
C LEU A 735 34.53 4.17 5.45
N ALA A 736 33.75 3.46 4.62
CA ALA A 736 33.83 3.57 3.17
C ALA A 736 33.37 4.96 2.70
N ARG A 737 33.96 5.50 1.62
CA ARG A 737 33.60 6.80 1.02
C ARG A 737 32.34 6.73 0.16
N VAL A 738 31.26 6.22 0.76
CA VAL A 738 29.91 6.12 0.18
C VAL A 738 28.90 6.81 1.11
N ALA A 739 27.64 6.83 0.71
CA ALA A 739 26.58 7.45 1.49
C ALA A 739 26.45 6.79 2.87
N GLN A 740 26.40 7.60 3.92
CA GLN A 740 26.39 7.14 5.31
C GLN A 740 25.02 7.35 5.94
N PRO A 741 24.31 6.27 6.33
CA PRO A 741 23.09 6.41 7.10
C PRO A 741 23.41 6.91 8.52
N MET A 742 22.58 7.81 9.02
CA MET A 742 22.73 8.44 10.33
C MET A 742 21.36 8.65 10.97
N THR A 743 21.34 8.83 12.29
CA THR A 743 20.15 9.34 12.98
C THR A 743 20.41 10.67 13.67
N ARG A 744 19.37 11.50 13.76
CA ARG A 744 19.44 12.80 14.41
C ARG A 744 19.77 12.63 15.90
N SER A 745 19.14 11.67 16.56
CA SER A 745 19.40 11.32 17.96
C SER A 745 20.85 10.91 18.25
N ILE A 746 21.55 10.26 17.32
CA ILE A 746 22.98 9.93 17.50
C ILE A 746 23.83 11.20 17.47
N LEU A 747 23.55 12.13 16.55
CA LEU A 747 24.28 13.40 16.50
C LEU A 747 23.99 14.29 17.71
N GLU A 748 22.74 14.32 18.19
CA GLU A 748 22.35 15.02 19.42
C GLU A 748 23.11 14.49 20.63
N GLU A 749 23.16 13.16 20.79
CA GLU A 749 23.89 12.55 21.90
C GLU A 749 25.41 12.83 21.83
N MET A 750 26.01 12.80 20.64
CA MET A 750 27.42 13.13 20.46
C MET A 750 27.74 14.58 20.83
N ASP A 751 26.81 15.51 20.55
CA ASP A 751 26.94 16.91 20.94
C ASP A 751 26.84 17.09 22.46
N ASP A 752 25.85 16.48 23.08
CA ASP A 752 25.58 16.61 24.52
C ASP A 752 26.70 15.97 25.36
N ARG A 753 27.27 14.87 24.88
CA ARG A 753 28.28 14.09 25.61
C ARG A 753 29.69 14.64 25.44
N TYR A 754 29.99 15.25 24.30
CA TYR A 754 31.33 15.77 23.98
C TYR A 754 31.33 17.25 23.56
N PRO A 755 30.71 18.16 24.34
CA PRO A 755 30.52 19.55 23.93
C PRO A 755 31.83 20.33 23.75
N GLY A 756 32.92 19.89 24.40
CA GLY A 756 34.25 20.51 24.32
C GLY A 756 35.09 20.04 23.13
N GLU A 757 34.64 19.04 22.36
CA GLU A 757 35.37 18.51 21.22
C GLU A 757 34.98 19.20 19.91
N PRO A 758 35.90 19.31 18.94
CA PRO A 758 35.59 19.91 17.65
C PRO A 758 34.38 19.26 16.98
N SER A 759 33.46 20.10 16.51
CA SER A 759 32.25 19.70 15.78
C SER A 759 32.49 18.69 14.65
N ALA A 760 33.57 18.88 13.89
CA ALA A 760 34.00 17.98 12.82
C ALA A 760 34.29 16.56 13.34
N LEU A 761 35.08 16.51 14.41
CA LEU A 761 35.52 15.27 15.04
C LEU A 761 34.32 14.52 15.61
N ARG A 762 33.38 15.22 16.24
CA ARG A 762 32.12 14.62 16.72
C ARG A 762 31.32 13.99 15.60
N LEU A 763 31.15 14.70 14.48
CA LEU A 763 30.43 14.17 13.32
C LEU A 763 31.11 12.94 12.72
N ASP A 764 32.43 12.97 12.56
CA ASP A 764 33.19 11.83 12.02
C ASP A 764 33.25 10.64 12.98
N ALA A 765 33.22 10.89 14.29
CA ALA A 765 33.23 9.88 15.33
C ALA A 765 31.84 9.25 15.57
N ALA A 766 30.75 9.97 15.28
CA ALA A 766 29.38 9.55 15.55
C ALA A 766 29.00 8.17 14.96
N PRO A 767 29.35 7.81 13.71
CA PRO A 767 29.09 6.48 13.18
C PRO A 767 29.78 5.37 13.98
N TYR A 768 31.03 5.58 14.38
CA TYR A 768 31.79 4.59 15.16
C TYR A 768 31.27 4.48 16.58
N TRP A 769 30.86 5.60 17.16
CA TRP A 769 30.18 5.61 18.44
C TRP A 769 28.89 4.77 18.37
N ALA A 770 28.10 4.94 17.31
CA ALA A 770 26.87 4.16 17.10
C ALA A 770 27.15 2.65 16.96
N LEU A 771 28.19 2.25 16.22
CA LEU A 771 28.63 0.85 16.14
C LEU A 771 29.04 0.31 17.51
N ALA A 772 29.85 1.06 18.25
CA ALA A 772 30.35 0.66 19.56
C ALA A 772 29.24 0.46 20.62
N HIS A 773 28.11 1.14 20.46
CA HIS A 773 26.97 1.10 21.39
C HIS A 773 25.77 0.31 20.85
N ALA A 774 25.96 -0.52 19.81
CA ALA A 774 24.89 -1.30 19.18
C ALA A 774 23.69 -0.46 18.69
N ARG A 775 23.94 0.82 18.38
CA ARG A 775 22.98 1.75 17.76
C ARG A 775 23.12 1.82 16.25
N ALA A 776 24.06 1.07 15.68
CA ALA A 776 24.24 0.83 14.26
C ALA A 776 24.81 -0.58 14.04
N VAL A 777 24.73 -1.09 12.83
CA VAL A 777 25.28 -2.40 12.44
C VAL A 777 26.25 -2.25 11.27
N GLU A 778 27.28 -3.09 11.21
CA GLU A 778 28.16 -3.12 10.04
C GLU A 778 27.45 -3.83 8.86
N ARG A 779 27.47 -3.19 7.69
CA ARG A 779 27.09 -3.81 6.42
C ARG A 779 28.27 -4.57 5.84
N THR A 780 28.15 -5.89 5.74
CA THR A 780 29.18 -6.78 5.17
C THR A 780 28.88 -7.20 3.73
N GLU A 781 27.62 -7.23 3.33
CA GLU A 781 27.15 -7.59 1.98
C GLU A 781 27.03 -6.33 1.12
N CYS A 782 28.06 -5.98 0.33
CA CYS A 782 27.90 -4.97 -0.72
C CYS A 782 28.99 -4.96 -1.81
N ASP A 783 28.59 -4.50 -3.00
CA ASP A 783 29.41 -4.37 -4.21
C ASP A 783 29.99 -2.94 -4.36
N GLU A 784 30.29 -2.25 -3.25
CA GLU A 784 30.62 -0.82 -3.26
C GLU A 784 32.12 -0.57 -3.41
N PHE A 785 32.49 0.40 -4.26
CA PHE A 785 33.89 0.68 -4.60
C PHE A 785 34.21 2.16 -4.51
N PHE A 786 35.46 2.49 -4.18
CA PHE A 786 36.02 3.83 -4.31
C PHE A 786 37.07 3.82 -5.43
N VAL A 787 36.96 4.76 -6.36
CA VAL A 787 37.93 4.97 -7.44
C VAL A 787 38.75 6.21 -7.12
N ASP A 788 40.05 5.99 -6.92
CA ASP A 788 41.05 7.05 -6.72
C ASP A 788 41.56 7.56 -8.07
N VAL A 789 41.04 8.68 -8.54
CA VAL A 789 41.34 9.18 -9.89
C VAL A 789 42.74 9.78 -10.03
N GLY A 790 43.43 10.00 -8.90
CA GLY A 790 44.84 10.38 -8.88
C GLY A 790 45.78 9.23 -9.25
N ARG A 791 45.29 7.98 -9.26
CA ARG A 791 46.03 6.78 -9.67
C ARG A 791 45.62 6.31 -11.05
N ALA A 792 46.61 6.15 -11.93
CA ALA A 792 46.34 5.72 -13.31
C ALA A 792 45.62 4.35 -13.36
N ALA A 793 46.05 3.41 -12.52
CA ALA A 793 45.48 2.06 -12.47
C ALA A 793 44.01 2.01 -12.02
N ASP A 794 43.60 2.91 -11.12
CA ASP A 794 42.22 2.96 -10.61
C ASP A 794 41.32 3.71 -11.61
N LEU A 795 41.83 4.80 -12.22
CA LEU A 795 41.11 5.51 -13.27
C LEU A 795 40.87 4.62 -14.51
N ASP A 796 41.81 3.74 -14.87
CA ASP A 796 41.61 2.77 -15.96
C ASP A 796 40.52 1.75 -15.68
N ARG A 797 40.25 1.47 -14.40
CA ARG A 797 39.17 0.57 -13.97
C ARG A 797 37.83 1.26 -13.84
N LEU A 798 37.78 2.59 -13.80
CA LEU A 798 36.56 3.39 -13.58
C LEU A 798 35.38 2.90 -14.43
N GLN A 799 35.58 2.76 -15.74
CA GLN A 799 34.50 2.38 -16.65
C GLN A 799 34.02 0.93 -16.43
N ALA A 800 34.93 0.00 -16.11
CA ALA A 800 34.57 -1.38 -15.80
C ALA A 800 33.82 -1.48 -14.46
N THR A 801 34.31 -0.78 -13.42
CA THR A 801 33.66 -0.69 -12.10
C THR A 801 32.25 -0.13 -12.21
N VAL A 802 32.09 0.98 -12.94
CA VAL A 802 30.80 1.61 -13.20
C VAL A 802 29.86 0.70 -14.01
N SER A 803 30.38 0.00 -15.01
CA SER A 803 29.58 -0.93 -15.84
C SER A 803 29.05 -2.11 -15.04
N GLY A 804 29.70 -2.46 -13.92
CA GLY A 804 29.20 -3.45 -12.97
C GLY A 804 27.95 -3.02 -12.20
N ARG A 805 27.52 -1.76 -12.32
CA ARG A 805 26.35 -1.17 -11.63
C ARG A 805 26.32 -1.49 -10.12
N PRO A 806 27.39 -1.10 -9.38
CA PRO A 806 27.40 -1.24 -7.93
C PRO A 806 26.23 -0.47 -7.31
N SER A 807 25.77 -0.86 -6.11
CA SER A 807 24.73 -0.11 -5.38
C SER A 807 25.14 1.35 -5.22
N MET A 808 26.35 1.57 -4.71
CA MET A 808 26.97 2.88 -4.57
C MET A 808 28.46 2.80 -4.89
N PHE A 809 29.03 3.93 -5.32
CA PHE A 809 30.46 4.04 -5.53
C PHE A 809 30.94 5.47 -5.27
N GLY A 810 32.20 5.60 -4.88
CA GLY A 810 32.86 6.88 -4.68
C GLY A 810 33.87 7.17 -5.78
N ILE A 811 33.98 8.41 -6.23
CA ILE A 811 35.04 8.88 -7.13
C ILE A 811 35.69 10.12 -6.51
N GLY A 812 36.98 10.04 -6.17
CA GLY A 812 37.74 11.17 -5.63
C GLY A 812 39.24 11.00 -5.82
N GLU A 813 40.00 11.95 -5.29
CA GLU A 813 41.48 11.94 -5.33
C GLU A 813 42.03 11.65 -3.93
N THR A 814 43.16 10.92 -3.87
CA THR A 814 44.06 10.89 -2.70
C THR A 814 45.33 11.71 -3.00
N ASP A 815 46.27 11.81 -2.06
CA ASP A 815 47.47 12.68 -2.16
C ASP A 815 48.43 12.36 -3.33
N ARG A 816 48.14 11.36 -4.17
CA ARG A 816 48.97 11.00 -5.33
C ARG A 816 48.36 11.56 -6.61
N ASP A 817 49.16 12.27 -7.40
CA ASP A 817 48.77 12.79 -8.70
C ASP A 817 49.65 12.18 -9.81
N GLU A 818 49.26 10.99 -10.29
CA GLU A 818 49.94 10.26 -11.38
C GLU A 818 49.38 10.64 -12.77
N VAL A 819 48.17 11.22 -12.82
CA VAL A 819 47.38 11.37 -14.06
C VAL A 819 47.21 12.83 -14.48
N GLY A 820 47.31 13.78 -13.55
CA GLY A 820 46.97 15.18 -13.78
C GLY A 820 45.46 15.41 -13.70
N ARG A 821 45.05 16.43 -12.93
CA ARG A 821 43.62 16.71 -12.62
C ARG A 821 42.74 16.90 -13.84
N ASP A 822 43.17 17.69 -14.83
CA ASP A 822 42.37 17.96 -16.04
C ASP A 822 42.02 16.68 -16.81
N ILE A 823 42.96 15.71 -16.88
CA ILE A 823 42.76 14.42 -17.56
C ILE A 823 41.80 13.53 -16.76
N ALA A 824 41.99 13.50 -15.44
CA ALA A 824 41.11 12.76 -14.54
C ALA A 824 39.67 13.29 -14.60
N ASP A 825 39.50 14.61 -14.54
CA ASP A 825 38.20 15.28 -14.58
C ASP A 825 37.46 15.08 -15.90
N ASP A 826 38.14 15.22 -17.05
CA ASP A 826 37.51 14.97 -18.36
C ASP A 826 37.03 13.51 -18.50
N ARG A 827 37.84 12.54 -18.06
CA ARG A 827 37.47 11.12 -18.13
C ARG A 827 36.32 10.78 -17.19
N VAL A 828 36.34 11.31 -15.96
CA VAL A 828 35.23 11.16 -15.00
C VAL A 828 33.96 11.80 -15.56
N GLY A 829 34.05 13.03 -16.08
CA GLY A 829 32.91 13.75 -16.66
C GLY A 829 32.23 12.97 -17.79
N ARG A 830 33.02 12.39 -18.71
CA ARG A 830 32.49 11.55 -19.80
C ARG A 830 31.78 10.29 -19.30
N VAL A 831 32.31 9.63 -18.28
CA VAL A 831 31.68 8.45 -17.69
C VAL A 831 30.36 8.82 -16.99
N LEU A 832 30.34 9.89 -16.21
CA LEU A 832 29.16 10.33 -15.47
C LEU A 832 28.04 10.84 -16.39
N GLU A 833 28.38 11.60 -17.43
CA GLU A 833 27.40 12.05 -18.43
C GLU A 833 26.78 10.86 -19.19
N ALA A 834 27.58 9.83 -19.50
CA ALA A 834 27.06 8.61 -20.11
C ALA A 834 26.11 7.82 -19.19
N MET A 835 26.34 7.85 -17.87
CA MET A 835 25.47 7.18 -16.90
C MET A 835 24.18 7.96 -16.60
N TYR A 836 24.30 9.28 -16.46
CA TYR A 836 23.20 10.15 -15.99
C TYR A 836 22.95 11.33 -16.96
N PRO A 837 22.63 11.03 -18.24
CA PRO A 837 22.52 12.06 -19.29
C PRO A 837 21.27 12.93 -19.14
N VAL A 838 20.27 12.47 -18.39
CA VAL A 838 18.97 13.12 -18.29
C VAL A 838 18.95 14.06 -17.08
N PRO A 839 18.55 15.34 -17.28
CA PRO A 839 18.24 16.25 -16.17
C PRO A 839 17.14 15.70 -15.28
N THR A 840 17.19 16.05 -14.00
CA THR A 840 16.26 15.57 -12.97
C THR A 840 15.54 16.75 -12.31
N VAL A 841 14.60 16.44 -11.42
CA VAL A 841 13.89 17.45 -10.61
C VAL A 841 14.84 18.27 -9.71
N LEU A 842 16.07 17.78 -9.47
CA LEU A 842 17.13 18.53 -8.77
C LEU A 842 17.90 19.49 -9.70
N ASP A 843 17.83 19.32 -11.02
CA ASP A 843 18.24 20.31 -12.01
C ASP A 843 17.14 21.38 -12.23
N GLY A 844 15.88 21.05 -11.87
CA GLY A 844 14.67 21.86 -12.11
C GLY A 844 13.98 21.57 -13.45
N ALA A 845 14.15 20.35 -13.97
CA ALA A 845 13.51 19.86 -15.18
C ALA A 845 12.04 19.46 -15.00
#